data_AF-A0A931IPS1-F1
#
_entry.id   AF-A0A931IPS1-F1
#
_cell.length_a   1.000
_cell.length_b   1.000
_cell.length_c   1.000
_cell.angle_alpha   90.00
_cell.angle_beta   90.00
_cell.angle_gamma   90.00
#
_symmetry.space_group_name_H-M   'P 1'
#
loop_
_entity.id
_entity.type
_entity.pdbx_description
1 polymer ?
#
loop_
_entity_poly.entity_id
_entity_poly.type
_entity_poly.pdbx_seq_one_letter_code
_entity_poly.pdbx_strand_id
1 'polypeptide(L)'
;MVISLCLIVLILPTTALSKSNFEGAENIGLGAQPNATDVGDFNKDGLPDLVTANSYENQVSILLNDRSGLYQEKQYPVGIKPSDVAVGDLNGDNIVDIVTANSGDGASDIHSSTVSVLVGQAGGEFKSTVTYNVYINSVDYNTFTPSSVTIGDFNKDSFKDLAVTNRDSLTNEHHIVLLLGEAPQSDGTLIYSEPIPIRVGYEPSSITSGDTNGDGNLDFIITHSNEGKVSILTNNGNLMSMSTTEYPIGNNPRTSVIGDMNGDGHPDIVAVTTGDSAGISILQGDGQGSFTSAVKFKASCPNSYVPALDDPYSLALADLDGDGDLDLAAGCSEATQVSILLNESTGSVLSLQAAVRYAVQGSYSQVAIADFNSDNKLDVVATNYDEFGNNVNFSTILLGRGDGTLLASVNYDVSGSQPSSVTSFDFDGDRNLDIATANFNSNNMSIMRGNGKGQFAAAINYVVGSKPAQLLSVDLNLDGKKDLVIANSGDNTITRLLNDGTGSFISKNFVSSTTSGSKARTITVADFNGDNNPDLAIAHTGSNHLSVLLGDGTGEFQIKDHPVDNRIASPDSITSGHFNDDDKIDLAIANKGTKKVYILYGQGDGTFTSGDEYGGSNEPSALASGDFNRDGWADIAVAINGPTEYSLHILFGNQTGTFREETISTFSSQAFSLAVGDYNGDKKLDIAVPTLLRSVSVFMGDGTGSFGLENSYSTDVMPRSVAAGDFNNDSKDDLATANYYADNVTIIKSFPPKVPESEPSVTQPDNPNPVNTIPDNPIILDDVKLDKIATLKEVVVGGQSTTIVSLDTEKLIAVLEGKNNQSIIIPVTSKSEVIQTELNGKMIKSLEKTDTVIKIDTNDAMYTIPSKQLMIDQIASQFGNNVKLEDIKLNIRIGKPTTESRKLVDSAAANQNVTLAAPAINFEIIAMYEDRSIKIDRFDSYVSREIVLQNLTDPTQITTGVVLNKDGTISHIPTNVFTKDGKLHAVMNSLTNSTYSIIWNSKKFADVQGHWSQNDVNNMASRLIVDGVTATTFQPDQDITRAEFLAIVVRAMGLKSVEQINLPQDVKPSDWHASVVQAALTYQLVQGFEDNTFRPDQKITRQEAAVILSRAMEITSLATTVTDAETNKALSSFKDSQQVSGWAKKAVALMVINNIMQGNNQHLTVANHLSRAQTAAIVTRFLQQAKLINK
;
A
#
# COMPACT_ATOMS: atom_id res chain seq x y z
N MET A 1 -33.20 53.14 31.22
CA MET A 1 -32.32 52.44 30.26
C MET A 1 -32.82 50.99 30.26
N VAL A 2 -33.51 50.50 29.22
CA VAL A 2 -33.03 50.25 27.84
C VAL A 2 -32.03 49.09 27.86
N ILE A 3 -32.31 47.89 27.33
CA ILE A 3 -33.50 47.41 26.58
C ILE A 3 -33.89 45.96 27.00
N SER A 4 -35.01 45.42 26.47
CA SER A 4 -35.75 44.26 26.98
C SER A 4 -35.10 42.87 26.86
N LEU A 5 -35.57 41.96 27.73
CA LEU A 5 -35.61 40.51 27.48
C LEU A 5 -36.32 40.18 26.15
N CYS A 6 -35.91 39.07 25.52
CA CYS A 6 -36.88 38.06 25.09
C CYS A 6 -36.29 36.66 25.34
N LEU A 7 -37.12 35.71 25.77
CA LEU A 7 -36.72 34.35 26.15
C LEU A 7 -37.55 33.37 25.34
N ILE A 8 -36.91 32.52 24.54
CA ILE A 8 -37.53 31.33 23.96
C ILE A 8 -36.71 30.12 24.39
N VAL A 9 -37.40 29.16 25.01
CA VAL A 9 -36.84 27.87 25.39
C VAL A 9 -37.06 26.91 24.24
N LEU A 10 -36.01 26.24 23.79
CA LEU A 10 -36.10 25.03 22.98
C LEU A 10 -35.39 23.91 23.74
N ILE A 11 -36.11 22.81 23.96
CA ILE A 11 -35.64 21.66 24.73
C ILE A 11 -35.01 20.68 23.75
N LEU A 12 -33.73 20.33 23.96
CA LEU A 12 -33.13 19.11 23.44
C LEU A 12 -32.47 18.33 24.59
N PRO A 13 -32.62 17.00 24.64
CA PRO A 13 -32.16 16.19 25.76
C PRO A 13 -30.66 15.89 25.70
N THR A 14 -30.05 15.67 26.86
CA THR A 14 -28.65 15.27 27.01
C THR A 14 -28.46 13.76 26.83
N THR A 15 -27.97 13.31 25.67
CA THR A 15 -27.14 12.09 25.56
C THR A 15 -26.35 12.08 24.24
N ALA A 16 -25.04 12.31 24.33
CA ALA A 16 -24.07 11.92 23.30
C ALA A 16 -22.79 11.49 24.03
N LEU A 17 -22.64 10.18 24.26
CA LEU A 17 -21.43 9.58 24.82
C LEU A 17 -20.52 9.20 23.64
N SER A 18 -19.53 10.04 23.34
CA SER A 18 -18.51 9.78 22.31
C SER A 18 -17.59 8.63 22.75
N LYS A 19 -18.02 7.39 22.50
CA LYS A 19 -17.26 6.18 22.77
C LYS A 19 -16.46 5.74 21.53
N SER A 20 -15.13 5.82 21.68
CA SER A 20 -14.13 4.87 21.19
C SER A 20 -14.21 4.33 19.74
N ASN A 21 -13.16 4.63 18.97
CA ASN A 21 -12.51 3.77 17.96
C ASN A 21 -13.35 3.48 16.68
N PHE A 22 -12.79 3.39 15.47
CA PHE A 22 -11.72 2.49 14.99
C PHE A 22 -10.94 3.12 13.82
N GLU A 23 -9.80 2.52 13.47
CA GLU A 23 -9.01 2.75 12.25
C GLU A 23 -8.59 1.39 11.65
N GLY A 24 -8.48 1.32 10.32
CA GLY A 24 -8.04 0.15 9.56
C GLY A 24 -8.47 0.20 8.09
N ALA A 25 -7.68 -0.44 7.23
CA ALA A 25 -8.08 -0.95 5.92
C ALA A 25 -7.74 -2.45 5.89
N GLU A 26 -7.95 -3.16 4.76
CA GLU A 26 -7.64 -4.59 4.59
C GLU A 26 -7.40 -4.91 3.02
N ASN A 27 -7.59 -6.12 2.43
CA ASN A 27 -7.28 -6.61 1.02
C ASN A 27 -8.50 -7.23 0.24
N ILE A 28 -8.47 -7.30 -1.11
CA ILE A 28 -9.57 -6.87 -2.05
C ILE A 28 -9.07 -7.02 -3.53
N GLY A 29 -9.65 -7.49 -4.71
CA GLY A 29 -9.26 -8.49 -5.86
C GLY A 29 -8.60 -8.55 -7.41
N LEU A 30 -7.29 -8.51 -7.91
CA LEU A 30 -6.46 -8.95 -9.20
C LEU A 30 -7.00 -9.83 -10.39
N GLY A 31 -6.19 -10.19 -11.42
CA GLY A 31 -6.19 -11.57 -11.96
C GLY A 31 -4.87 -12.29 -11.79
N ALA A 32 -4.73 -13.52 -12.28
CA ALA A 32 -3.44 -14.17 -12.20
C ALA A 32 -2.43 -13.49 -13.17
N GLN A 33 -1.22 -13.23 -12.67
CA GLN A 33 -0.04 -12.79 -13.44
C GLN A 33 -0.06 -11.31 -13.95
N PRO A 34 0.04 -10.30 -13.04
CA PRO A 34 0.32 -8.89 -13.38
C PRO A 34 1.64 -8.67 -14.13
N ASN A 35 1.65 -7.69 -15.06
CA ASN A 35 2.67 -7.42 -16.08
C ASN A 35 3.02 -5.92 -16.32
N ALA A 36 2.04 -5.03 -16.42
CA ALA A 36 2.24 -3.61 -16.79
C ALA A 36 1.29 -2.68 -16.05
N THR A 37 1.51 -1.36 -16.04
CA THR A 37 0.63 -0.38 -15.36
C THR A 37 0.86 1.09 -15.75
N ASP A 38 -0.20 1.91 -15.87
CA ASP A 38 -0.16 3.37 -16.14
C ASP A 38 -1.11 4.21 -15.23
N VAL A 39 -1.25 5.55 -15.39
CA VAL A 39 -2.09 6.49 -14.59
C VAL A 39 -2.85 7.56 -15.45
N GLY A 40 -4.13 7.96 -15.21
CA GLY A 40 -4.87 8.91 -16.13
C GLY A 40 -5.86 10.01 -15.61
N ASP A 41 -6.73 10.52 -16.53
CA ASP A 41 -8.03 11.24 -16.28
C ASP A 41 -9.28 10.73 -17.16
N PHE A 42 -9.94 9.62 -16.80
CA PHE A 42 -11.08 8.92 -17.42
C PHE A 42 -12.55 9.30 -17.00
N ASN A 43 -12.84 9.96 -15.85
CA ASN A 43 -14.06 9.90 -14.98
C ASN A 43 -15.16 10.95 -14.40
N LYS A 44 -15.45 12.30 -14.19
CA LYS A 44 -15.01 13.75 -14.13
C LYS A 44 -14.45 14.20 -12.78
N ASP A 45 -14.33 13.29 -11.81
CA ASP A 45 -14.34 13.73 -10.42
C ASP A 45 -13.06 14.43 -9.91
N GLY A 46 -11.83 14.11 -10.38
CA GLY A 46 -10.66 15.04 -10.35
C GLY A 46 -9.45 14.86 -9.39
N LEU A 47 -9.14 13.67 -8.89
CA LEU A 47 -7.83 13.15 -8.41
C LEU A 47 -7.06 12.35 -9.56
N PRO A 48 -6.14 11.35 -9.34
CA PRO A 48 -5.54 10.50 -10.46
C PRO A 48 -5.42 8.91 -10.38
N ASP A 49 -5.15 8.19 -11.50
CA ASP A 49 -5.47 6.72 -11.62
C ASP A 49 -4.64 5.61 -12.34
N LEU A 50 -3.99 4.73 -11.56
CA LEU A 50 -3.50 3.36 -11.89
C LEU A 50 -4.35 2.52 -12.88
N VAL A 51 -3.69 1.75 -13.74
CA VAL A 51 -4.31 0.77 -14.67
C VAL A 51 -3.34 -0.40 -14.97
N THR A 52 -3.53 -1.67 -14.56
CA THR A 52 -2.50 -2.77 -14.45
C THR A 52 -2.73 -4.04 -15.33
N ALA A 53 -1.78 -4.83 -15.88
CA ALA A 53 -2.01 -5.88 -16.93
C ALA A 53 -1.80 -7.40 -16.62
N ASN A 54 -2.77 -8.31 -16.85
CA ASN A 54 -2.72 -9.78 -16.64
C ASN A 54 -2.34 -10.48 -17.92
N SER A 55 -1.32 -11.33 -17.84
CA SER A 55 -1.11 -12.35 -18.85
C SER A 55 -2.09 -13.53 -18.78
N TYR A 56 -2.60 -13.94 -17.61
CA TYR A 56 -3.24 -15.27 -17.50
C TYR A 56 -4.62 -15.37 -18.16
N GLU A 57 -5.50 -14.40 -17.91
CA GLU A 57 -6.82 -14.31 -18.53
C GLU A 57 -6.89 -13.18 -19.57
N ASN A 58 -5.72 -12.79 -20.09
CA ASN A 58 -5.47 -11.92 -21.25
C ASN A 58 -6.11 -10.54 -21.13
N GLN A 59 -5.59 -9.57 -20.36
CA GLN A 59 -6.37 -8.37 -20.03
C GLN A 59 -5.69 -7.30 -19.13
N VAL A 60 -6.16 -6.05 -18.97
CA VAL A 60 -5.62 -5.06 -17.96
C VAL A 60 -6.68 -4.45 -17.01
N SER A 61 -6.41 -3.94 -15.82
CA SER A 61 -7.41 -3.28 -14.98
C SER A 61 -7.16 -1.81 -14.80
N ILE A 62 -8.11 -1.05 -14.26
CA ILE A 62 -8.25 0.41 -14.38
C ILE A 62 -8.85 0.98 -13.07
N LEU A 63 -8.18 1.78 -12.19
CA LEU A 63 -8.30 1.68 -10.70
C LEU A 63 -9.28 2.54 -9.85
N LEU A 64 -9.97 3.50 -10.37
CA LEU A 64 -10.78 4.54 -9.76
C LEU A 64 -11.58 4.58 -8.41
N ASN A 65 -11.69 5.78 -7.85
CA ASN A 65 -11.75 6.08 -6.41
C ASN A 65 -12.71 7.25 -6.15
N ASP A 66 -13.85 6.86 -5.62
CA ASP A 66 -14.71 7.58 -4.70
C ASP A 66 -14.01 7.96 -3.36
N ARG A 67 -12.71 8.28 -3.30
CA ARG A 67 -11.97 8.81 -2.10
C ARG A 67 -11.93 7.97 -0.82
N SER A 68 -12.64 6.86 -0.77
CA SER A 68 -13.22 6.38 0.46
C SER A 68 -12.55 5.25 1.28
N GLY A 69 -11.58 4.50 0.76
CA GLY A 69 -10.49 3.87 1.54
C GLY A 69 -10.59 2.36 1.75
N LEU A 70 -11.49 1.71 1.02
CA LEU A 70 -11.11 0.49 0.31
C LEU A 70 -11.14 0.85 -1.19
N TYR A 71 -11.67 -0.01 -2.06
CA TYR A 71 -11.07 -0.32 -3.37
C TYR A 71 -11.96 -1.29 -4.27
N GLN A 72 -13.03 -0.90 -5.00
CA GLN A 72 -13.97 -1.79 -5.82
C GLN A 72 -13.26 -2.47 -7.03
N GLU A 73 -13.75 -2.82 -8.24
CA GLU A 73 -12.95 -3.18 -9.48
C GLU A 73 -13.75 -3.59 -10.73
N LYS A 74 -13.70 -2.90 -11.98
CA LYS A 74 -14.27 -2.78 -13.49
C LYS A 74 -13.76 -3.36 -15.00
N GLN A 75 -14.23 -4.46 -15.76
CA GLN A 75 -13.60 -5.64 -16.60
C GLN A 75 -13.70 -5.86 -18.20
N TYR A 76 -12.70 -6.33 -19.06
CA TYR A 76 -12.64 -6.95 -20.50
C TYR A 76 -11.45 -7.96 -21.01
N PRO A 77 -11.41 -8.77 -22.14
CA PRO A 77 -10.39 -9.87 -22.47
C PRO A 77 -9.39 -9.79 -23.71
N VAL A 78 -8.25 -9.06 -23.65
CA VAL A 78 -7.40 -8.54 -24.74
C VAL A 78 -6.82 -9.63 -25.68
N GLY A 79 -6.01 -9.16 -26.63
CA GLY A 79 -5.08 -9.97 -27.40
C GLY A 79 -4.24 -10.78 -26.44
N ILE A 80 -4.16 -12.07 -26.74
CA ILE A 80 -3.81 -13.08 -25.74
C ILE A 80 -2.47 -12.70 -25.08
N LYS A 81 -2.47 -12.54 -23.75
CA LYS A 81 -1.40 -11.95 -22.93
C LYS A 81 -1.04 -10.49 -23.35
N PRO A 82 -1.67 -9.46 -22.75
CA PRO A 82 -1.19 -8.09 -22.82
C PRO A 82 0.18 -8.00 -22.17
N SER A 83 0.98 -7.12 -22.74
CA SER A 83 2.35 -6.84 -22.35
C SER A 83 2.49 -5.45 -21.74
N ASP A 84 1.61 -4.51 -22.10
CA ASP A 84 1.69 -3.11 -21.67
C ASP A 84 0.38 -2.34 -21.81
N VAL A 85 0.30 -1.15 -21.22
CA VAL A 85 -0.86 -0.23 -21.29
C VAL A 85 -0.41 1.23 -21.23
N ALA A 86 -1.07 2.12 -21.99
CA ALA A 86 -0.78 3.55 -22.06
C ALA A 86 -2.06 4.40 -22.20
N VAL A 87 -2.02 5.66 -21.75
CA VAL A 87 -3.20 6.48 -21.42
C VAL A 87 -3.24 7.84 -22.17
N GLY A 88 -4.40 8.27 -22.71
CA GLY A 88 -4.58 9.57 -23.43
C GLY A 88 -5.85 9.63 -24.32
N ASP A 89 -6.69 10.70 -24.25
CA ASP A 89 -7.91 10.94 -25.09
C ASP A 89 -7.66 10.72 -26.59
N LEU A 90 -8.30 9.72 -27.23
CA LEU A 90 -8.02 9.34 -28.61
C LEU A 90 -8.95 9.98 -29.65
N ASN A 91 -10.18 10.33 -29.28
CA ASN A 91 -11.21 10.77 -30.22
C ASN A 91 -11.72 12.22 -29.99
N GLY A 92 -11.05 12.99 -29.14
CA GLY A 92 -11.22 14.45 -29.01
C GLY A 92 -12.44 14.88 -28.20
N ASP A 93 -12.86 14.02 -27.27
CA ASP A 93 -14.01 14.23 -26.40
C ASP A 93 -13.69 14.92 -25.06
N ASN A 94 -12.38 15.15 -24.83
CA ASN A 94 -11.78 15.73 -23.64
C ASN A 94 -11.76 14.81 -22.41
N ILE A 95 -11.56 13.51 -22.65
CA ILE A 95 -11.57 12.48 -21.63
C ILE A 95 -10.70 11.30 -22.08
N VAL A 96 -9.99 10.71 -21.13
CA VAL A 96 -8.74 10.05 -21.46
C VAL A 96 -8.95 8.61 -21.94
N ASP A 97 -8.49 8.26 -23.12
CA ASP A 97 -8.60 6.91 -23.66
C ASP A 97 -7.40 6.05 -23.25
N ILE A 98 -7.33 4.80 -23.71
CA ILE A 98 -6.19 3.91 -23.41
C ILE A 98 -5.78 3.14 -24.66
N VAL A 99 -4.53 2.68 -24.72
CA VAL A 99 -4.11 1.65 -25.66
C VAL A 99 -3.32 0.54 -24.93
N THR A 100 -3.51 -0.74 -25.29
CA THR A 100 -2.64 -1.86 -24.82
C THR A 100 -1.91 -2.54 -25.98
N ALA A 101 -0.75 -3.10 -25.66
CA ALA A 101 -0.02 -4.00 -26.55
C ALA A 101 -0.25 -5.45 -26.14
N ASN A 102 -0.39 -6.36 -27.10
CA ASN A 102 -0.75 -7.76 -26.86
C ASN A 102 0.17 -8.75 -27.55
N SER A 103 0.85 -9.59 -26.77
CA SER A 103 1.90 -10.48 -27.26
C SER A 103 1.41 -11.70 -28.07
N GLY A 104 0.15 -12.10 -27.92
CA GLY A 104 -0.45 -13.24 -28.60
C GLY A 104 -0.16 -14.60 -27.95
N ASP A 105 -0.75 -15.66 -28.49
CA ASP A 105 -0.66 -17.00 -27.89
C ASP A 105 0.67 -17.74 -28.22
N GLY A 106 1.51 -17.14 -29.06
CA GLY A 106 2.94 -17.49 -29.24
C GLY A 106 3.27 -18.84 -29.89
N ALA A 107 2.33 -19.78 -29.99
CA ALA A 107 2.59 -21.12 -30.54
C ALA A 107 1.42 -21.76 -31.34
N SER A 108 0.22 -21.16 -31.29
CA SER A 108 -1.04 -21.78 -31.73
C SER A 108 -1.75 -21.02 -32.86
N ASP A 109 -1.88 -19.69 -32.76
CA ASP A 109 -2.49 -18.83 -33.79
C ASP A 109 -1.74 -17.48 -33.93
N ILE A 110 -1.58 -17.02 -35.16
CA ILE A 110 -0.81 -15.83 -35.56
C ILE A 110 -1.64 -14.55 -35.49
N HIS A 111 -2.96 -14.66 -35.53
CA HIS A 111 -3.90 -13.53 -35.51
C HIS A 111 -4.23 -13.05 -34.08
N SER A 112 -3.48 -13.53 -33.09
CA SER A 112 -3.62 -13.16 -31.68
C SER A 112 -2.77 -11.94 -31.27
N SER A 113 -1.89 -11.47 -32.17
CA SER A 113 -0.86 -10.46 -31.92
C SER A 113 -1.26 -9.11 -32.51
N THR A 114 -1.50 -8.13 -31.65
CA THR A 114 -2.52 -7.11 -31.89
C THR A 114 -2.34 -5.88 -31.00
N VAL A 115 -3.13 -4.83 -31.28
CA VAL A 115 -3.21 -3.60 -30.48
C VAL A 115 -4.63 -3.35 -30.04
N SER A 116 -4.70 -2.74 -28.87
CA SER A 116 -5.91 -2.53 -28.13
C SER A 116 -6.25 -1.05 -28.06
N VAL A 117 -6.80 -0.39 -29.10
CA VAL A 117 -7.37 0.95 -28.92
C VAL A 117 -8.65 0.94 -28.11
N LEU A 118 -8.45 1.10 -26.83
CA LEU A 118 -9.54 1.26 -25.94
C LEU A 118 -9.98 2.70 -26.32
N VAL A 119 -11.06 2.85 -27.09
CA VAL A 119 -11.67 4.15 -27.48
C VAL A 119 -12.74 4.61 -26.49
N GLY A 120 -12.94 5.91 -26.39
CA GLY A 120 -13.77 6.69 -25.48
C GLY A 120 -15.14 6.19 -24.94
N GLN A 121 -15.71 6.75 -23.83
CA GLN A 121 -17.10 6.52 -23.35
C GLN A 121 -17.62 6.85 -21.93
N ALA A 122 -16.97 7.66 -21.10
CA ALA A 122 -17.28 8.12 -19.73
C ALA A 122 -18.63 7.82 -19.03
N GLY A 123 -18.53 7.85 -17.70
CA GLY A 123 -19.19 6.85 -16.86
C GLY A 123 -18.25 5.65 -16.71
N GLY A 124 -17.34 5.47 -17.64
CA GLY A 124 -16.22 4.58 -17.51
C GLY A 124 -16.45 3.13 -17.74
N GLU A 125 -17.39 2.68 -18.52
CA GLU A 125 -18.09 3.37 -19.57
C GLU A 125 -17.19 4.15 -20.51
N PHE A 126 -17.06 3.59 -21.70
CA PHE A 126 -15.91 3.58 -22.57
C PHE A 126 -16.49 3.12 -23.95
N LYS A 127 -15.85 2.73 -25.05
CA LYS A 127 -16.50 2.18 -26.32
C LYS A 127 -16.65 0.64 -26.56
N SER A 128 -16.16 0.15 -27.73
CA SER A 128 -16.07 -1.22 -28.27
C SER A 128 -14.61 -1.61 -28.45
N THR A 129 -14.29 -2.90 -28.37
CA THR A 129 -12.93 -3.46 -28.53
C THR A 129 -12.39 -3.36 -29.98
N VAL A 130 -12.49 -2.26 -30.73
CA VAL A 130 -12.38 -2.18 -32.23
C VAL A 130 -11.10 -2.75 -32.93
N THR A 131 -10.80 -4.04 -32.77
CA THR A 131 -9.46 -4.62 -32.72
C THR A 131 -8.53 -4.31 -33.88
N TYR A 132 -7.52 -3.46 -33.66
CA TYR A 132 -6.49 -3.26 -34.67
C TYR A 132 -5.42 -4.36 -34.66
N ASN A 133 -5.35 -5.04 -35.81
CA ASN A 133 -4.28 -5.97 -36.11
C ASN A 133 -2.96 -5.21 -36.21
N VAL A 134 -1.87 -5.73 -35.64
CA VAL A 134 -0.50 -5.24 -35.93
C VAL A 134 0.42 -6.32 -36.48
N TYR A 135 -0.13 -7.50 -36.77
CA TYR A 135 0.48 -8.42 -37.71
C TYR A 135 0.38 -7.86 -39.14
N ILE A 136 1.41 -8.10 -39.96
CA ILE A 136 1.48 -7.58 -41.32
C ILE A 136 1.11 -8.71 -42.29
N ASN A 137 0.09 -8.50 -43.15
CA ASN A 137 -0.48 -9.48 -44.08
C ASN A 137 0.46 -9.97 -45.22
N SER A 138 1.79 -9.90 -45.07
CA SER A 138 2.78 -10.06 -46.15
C SER A 138 3.62 -11.34 -46.11
N VAL A 139 3.56 -12.16 -45.04
CA VAL A 139 4.39 -13.37 -44.86
C VAL A 139 3.68 -14.51 -44.11
N ASP A 140 3.90 -15.75 -44.56
CA ASP A 140 3.31 -17.00 -44.03
C ASP A 140 3.92 -17.49 -42.69
N TYR A 141 4.17 -16.59 -41.72
CA TYR A 141 4.92 -16.95 -40.50
C TYR A 141 4.31 -16.47 -39.18
N ASN A 142 4.46 -17.33 -38.17
CA ASN A 142 3.93 -17.16 -36.81
C ASN A 142 4.86 -16.25 -35.96
N THR A 143 4.33 -15.76 -34.84
CA THR A 143 5.04 -15.05 -33.74
C THR A 143 5.48 -13.60 -33.97
N PHE A 144 4.52 -12.74 -34.34
CA PHE A 144 4.52 -11.36 -33.86
C PHE A 144 4.25 -11.34 -32.34
N THR A 145 4.96 -10.50 -31.60
CA THR A 145 4.81 -10.32 -30.14
C THR A 145 4.90 -8.82 -29.80
N PRO A 146 3.78 -8.09 -29.86
CA PRO A 146 3.68 -6.74 -29.32
C PRO A 146 4.08 -6.66 -27.85
N SER A 147 4.75 -5.57 -27.49
CA SER A 147 5.39 -5.40 -26.17
C SER A 147 5.01 -4.12 -25.44
N SER A 148 4.63 -3.06 -26.16
CA SER A 148 4.31 -1.73 -25.61
C SER A 148 3.65 -0.81 -26.64
N VAL A 149 3.01 0.27 -26.17
CA VAL A 149 2.27 1.22 -27.00
C VAL A 149 2.27 2.63 -26.43
N THR A 150 2.19 3.63 -27.30
CA THR A 150 1.98 5.04 -26.94
C THR A 150 0.97 5.73 -27.86
N ILE A 151 0.46 6.86 -27.38
CA ILE A 151 -0.71 7.60 -27.88
C ILE A 151 -0.32 9.01 -28.31
N GLY A 152 -0.87 9.50 -29.42
CA GLY A 152 -0.68 10.90 -29.80
C GLY A 152 -1.24 11.28 -31.17
N ASP A 153 -1.50 12.57 -31.38
CA ASP A 153 -1.80 13.10 -32.72
C ASP A 153 -0.48 13.19 -33.50
N PHE A 154 -0.08 12.09 -34.13
CA PHE A 154 1.18 11.97 -34.84
C PHE A 154 1.09 12.55 -36.27
N ASN A 155 -0.11 12.60 -36.86
CA ASN A 155 -0.36 13.05 -38.23
C ASN A 155 -0.82 14.53 -38.34
N LYS A 156 -1.33 15.12 -37.23
CA LYS A 156 -1.89 16.47 -37.09
C LYS A 156 -3.24 16.71 -37.79
N ASP A 157 -4.10 15.70 -37.88
CA ASP A 157 -5.51 15.84 -38.28
C ASP A 157 -6.48 16.03 -37.09
N SER A 158 -5.94 16.08 -35.86
CA SER A 158 -6.67 16.26 -34.57
C SER A 158 -7.38 15.03 -34.03
N PHE A 159 -7.19 13.85 -34.63
CA PHE A 159 -7.50 12.55 -34.01
C PHE A 159 -6.19 11.94 -33.51
N LYS A 160 -6.23 11.02 -32.55
CA LYS A 160 -4.98 10.38 -32.10
C LYS A 160 -4.68 9.13 -32.90
N ASP A 161 -3.44 9.07 -33.31
CA ASP A 161 -2.75 7.91 -33.83
C ASP A 161 -2.12 7.09 -32.68
N LEU A 162 -1.61 5.91 -33.02
CA LEU A 162 -0.90 5.01 -32.13
C LEU A 162 0.50 4.72 -32.64
N ALA A 163 1.39 4.32 -31.75
CA ALA A 163 2.62 3.62 -32.12
C ALA A 163 2.92 2.48 -31.16
N VAL A 164 3.15 1.28 -31.71
CA VAL A 164 3.21 0.04 -30.92
C VAL A 164 4.44 -0.76 -31.28
N THR A 165 5.25 -1.13 -30.29
CA THR A 165 6.40 -2.03 -30.49
C THR A 165 5.93 -3.44 -30.85
N ASN A 166 6.49 -4.03 -31.91
CA ASN A 166 6.17 -5.40 -32.33
C ASN A 166 7.42 -6.21 -32.66
N ARG A 167 7.62 -7.32 -31.94
CA ARG A 167 8.73 -8.26 -32.11
C ARG A 167 8.30 -9.48 -32.91
N ASP A 168 8.75 -9.57 -34.16
CA ASP A 168 8.74 -10.81 -34.96
C ASP A 168 9.88 -11.73 -34.49
N SER A 169 9.58 -12.99 -34.11
CA SER A 169 10.59 -13.93 -33.61
C SER A 169 11.17 -14.89 -34.67
N LEU A 170 10.88 -14.71 -35.96
CA LEU A 170 11.31 -15.58 -37.06
C LEU A 170 12.01 -14.84 -38.21
N THR A 171 11.60 -13.62 -38.58
CA THR A 171 12.18 -12.87 -39.72
C THR A 171 13.34 -11.96 -39.33
N ASN A 172 13.46 -11.64 -38.04
CA ASN A 172 14.42 -10.66 -37.50
C ASN A 172 14.15 -9.21 -37.96
N GLU A 173 12.96 -8.92 -38.51
CA GLU A 173 12.52 -7.60 -38.95
C GLU A 173 11.56 -6.98 -37.93
N HIS A 174 12.10 -6.14 -37.04
CA HIS A 174 11.36 -5.52 -35.94
C HIS A 174 10.78 -4.18 -36.36
N HIS A 175 9.57 -3.91 -35.88
CA HIS A 175 8.79 -2.76 -36.30
C HIS A 175 8.16 -2.09 -35.07
N ILE A 176 7.98 -0.77 -35.14
CA ILE A 176 6.76 -0.20 -34.57
C ILE A 176 5.68 -0.24 -35.63
N VAL A 177 4.44 -0.44 -35.22
CA VAL A 177 3.29 -0.30 -36.10
C VAL A 177 2.57 0.97 -35.71
N LEU A 178 2.45 1.89 -36.66
CA LEU A 178 1.53 3.00 -36.54
C LEU A 178 0.15 2.57 -37.02
N LEU A 179 -0.85 3.06 -36.31
CA LEU A 179 -2.25 2.99 -36.69
C LEU A 179 -2.69 4.45 -36.64
N LEU A 180 -3.14 5.02 -37.76
CA LEU A 180 -3.51 6.43 -37.81
C LEU A 180 -4.99 6.59 -37.52
N GLY A 181 -5.35 7.44 -36.57
CA GLY A 181 -6.73 7.74 -36.23
C GLY A 181 -7.35 8.56 -37.35
N GLU A 182 -8.40 8.06 -37.98
CA GLU A 182 -9.30 8.87 -38.80
C GLU A 182 -10.40 9.47 -37.92
N ALA A 183 -11.18 10.39 -38.50
CA ALA A 183 -12.29 11.03 -37.82
C ALA A 183 -13.22 9.99 -37.14
N PRO A 184 -13.51 10.12 -35.83
CA PRO A 184 -14.50 9.32 -35.14
C PRO A 184 -15.78 9.25 -35.95
N GLN A 185 -16.38 8.07 -36.05
CA GLN A 185 -17.69 7.93 -36.66
C GLN A 185 -18.72 8.81 -35.92
N SER A 186 -19.91 9.02 -36.51
CA SER A 186 -20.99 9.76 -35.83
C SER A 186 -21.39 9.12 -34.50
N ASP A 187 -21.11 7.82 -34.41
CA ASP A 187 -21.22 6.96 -33.24
C ASP A 187 -19.82 6.75 -32.64
N GLY A 188 -19.01 7.82 -32.52
CA GLY A 188 -17.68 7.92 -31.89
C GLY A 188 -16.59 6.94 -32.35
N THR A 189 -16.90 5.91 -33.12
CA THR A 189 -16.01 4.78 -33.37
C THR A 189 -14.78 5.29 -34.08
N LEU A 190 -13.62 5.33 -33.40
CA LEU A 190 -12.38 5.57 -34.10
C LEU A 190 -12.22 4.52 -35.16
N ILE A 191 -11.90 4.99 -36.36
CA ILE A 191 -11.45 4.18 -37.46
C ILE A 191 -9.94 4.40 -37.47
N TYR A 192 -9.16 3.32 -37.39
CA TYR A 192 -7.73 3.43 -37.63
C TYR A 192 -7.37 2.93 -39.01
N SER A 193 -6.31 3.51 -39.57
CA SER A 193 -5.75 3.11 -40.85
C SER A 193 -5.37 1.62 -40.86
N GLU A 194 -5.27 1.03 -42.05
CA GLU A 194 -4.52 -0.23 -42.22
C GLU A 194 -3.11 -0.09 -41.61
N PRO A 195 -2.53 -1.17 -41.05
CA PRO A 195 -1.32 -1.06 -40.21
C PRO A 195 -0.11 -0.55 -40.99
N ILE A 196 0.56 0.48 -40.46
CA ILE A 196 1.72 1.13 -41.09
C ILE A 196 3.01 0.71 -40.38
N PRO A 197 3.78 -0.26 -40.91
CA PRO A 197 4.99 -0.74 -40.26
C PRO A 197 6.20 0.18 -40.50
N ILE A 198 6.80 0.67 -39.43
CA ILE A 198 8.04 1.45 -39.43
C ILE A 198 9.13 0.63 -38.74
N ARG A 199 10.27 0.43 -39.42
CA ARG A 199 11.36 -0.44 -38.92
C ARG A 199 12.15 0.22 -37.80
N VAL A 200 12.48 -0.58 -36.78
CA VAL A 200 13.23 -0.15 -35.59
C VAL A 200 14.30 -1.19 -35.21
N GLY A 201 15.06 -0.93 -34.15
CA GLY A 201 16.08 -1.84 -33.62
C GLY A 201 15.53 -3.21 -33.16
N TYR A 202 16.43 -4.16 -32.88
CA TYR A 202 16.08 -5.52 -32.46
C TYR A 202 15.35 -5.50 -31.11
N GLU A 203 14.33 -6.36 -30.95
CA GLU A 203 13.53 -6.51 -29.73
C GLU A 203 13.15 -5.19 -29.01
N PRO A 204 12.28 -4.36 -29.62
CA PRO A 204 11.71 -3.23 -28.91
C PRO A 204 10.87 -3.73 -27.72
N SER A 205 11.08 -3.16 -26.54
CA SER A 205 10.48 -3.58 -25.26
C SER A 205 9.46 -2.59 -24.71
N SER A 206 9.70 -1.29 -24.86
CA SER A 206 8.76 -0.21 -24.51
C SER A 206 8.75 0.88 -25.57
N ILE A 207 7.63 1.62 -25.70
CA ILE A 207 7.52 2.86 -26.46
C ILE A 207 6.70 3.90 -25.69
N THR A 208 7.20 5.13 -25.65
CA THR A 208 6.53 6.33 -25.12
C THR A 208 6.63 7.44 -26.16
N SER A 209 5.77 8.45 -26.11
CA SER A 209 5.85 9.61 -27.02
C SER A 209 5.75 10.95 -26.31
N GLY A 210 6.32 11.97 -26.92
CA GLY A 210 6.34 13.35 -26.41
C GLY A 210 6.89 14.31 -27.46
N ASP A 211 6.56 15.59 -27.37
CA ASP A 211 7.20 16.61 -28.22
C ASP A 211 8.60 16.90 -27.65
N THR A 212 9.61 16.21 -28.17
CA THR A 212 10.98 16.35 -27.66
C THR A 212 11.70 17.58 -28.22
N ASN A 213 11.10 18.26 -29.19
CA ASN A 213 11.78 19.26 -30.01
C ASN A 213 11.08 20.65 -30.10
N GLY A 214 9.89 20.79 -29.53
CA GLY A 214 9.11 22.02 -29.47
C GLY A 214 8.40 22.41 -30.78
N ASP A 215 8.33 21.53 -31.78
CA ASP A 215 7.57 21.77 -33.03
C ASP A 215 6.10 21.32 -32.95
N GLY A 216 5.69 20.76 -31.81
CA GLY A 216 4.35 20.30 -31.50
C GLY A 216 3.94 19.01 -32.19
N ASN A 217 4.83 18.34 -32.94
CA ASN A 217 4.63 16.94 -33.32
C ASN A 217 5.10 16.07 -32.16
N LEU A 218 4.46 14.92 -31.94
CA LEU A 218 4.93 13.97 -30.93
C LEU A 218 5.92 12.99 -31.57
N ASP A 219 7.09 12.86 -30.95
CA ASP A 219 8.19 11.95 -31.31
C ASP A 219 8.09 10.64 -30.53
N PHE A 220 8.74 9.55 -31.01
CA PHE A 220 8.66 8.23 -30.37
C PHE A 220 9.95 7.79 -29.71
N ILE A 221 9.90 7.38 -28.45
CA ILE A 221 11.00 6.96 -27.59
C ILE A 221 10.85 5.45 -27.32
N ILE A 222 11.74 4.60 -27.85
CA ILE A 222 11.58 3.14 -27.86
C ILE A 222 12.73 2.43 -27.16
N THR A 223 12.52 1.70 -26.05
CA THR A 223 13.58 0.88 -25.44
C THR A 223 13.76 -0.46 -26.17
N HIS A 224 14.96 -1.03 -26.12
CA HIS A 224 15.27 -2.32 -26.75
C HIS A 224 15.94 -3.29 -25.77
N SER A 225 15.24 -4.35 -25.37
CA SER A 225 15.66 -5.31 -24.33
C SER A 225 17.06 -5.89 -24.63
N ASN A 226 17.21 -6.51 -25.80
CA ASN A 226 18.45 -7.20 -26.19
C ASN A 226 19.49 -6.32 -26.91
N GLU A 227 19.23 -5.03 -27.14
CA GLU A 227 20.22 -4.07 -27.66
C GLU A 227 20.70 -3.04 -26.62
N GLY A 228 19.99 -2.88 -25.51
CA GLY A 228 20.40 -2.06 -24.37
C GLY A 228 20.39 -0.54 -24.61
N LYS A 229 19.52 -0.11 -25.52
CA LYS A 229 19.40 1.28 -26.02
C LYS A 229 17.95 1.77 -25.97
N VAL A 230 17.79 3.08 -26.13
CA VAL A 230 16.52 3.74 -26.48
C VAL A 230 16.66 4.40 -27.86
N SER A 231 15.63 4.33 -28.69
CA SER A 231 15.60 4.87 -30.05
C SER A 231 14.54 5.96 -30.15
N ILE A 232 14.94 7.17 -30.56
CA ILE A 232 14.07 8.34 -30.66
C ILE A 232 13.78 8.62 -32.14
N LEU A 233 12.52 8.56 -32.57
CA LEU A 233 12.08 8.80 -33.94
C LEU A 233 11.39 10.16 -34.03
N THR A 234 12.08 11.15 -34.61
CA THR A 234 11.57 12.52 -34.71
C THR A 234 10.51 12.65 -35.81
N ASN A 235 9.33 13.13 -35.43
CA ASN A 235 8.17 13.25 -36.29
C ASN A 235 8.13 14.61 -36.99
N ASN A 236 8.67 14.68 -38.20
CA ASN A 236 8.79 15.93 -38.97
C ASN A 236 7.49 16.29 -39.74
N GLY A 237 6.30 15.92 -39.23
CA GLY A 237 5.01 16.05 -39.94
C GLY A 237 4.87 15.16 -41.18
N ASN A 238 5.64 14.06 -41.25
CA ASN A 238 5.47 12.99 -42.22
C ASN A 238 5.99 11.67 -41.63
N LEU A 239 5.07 10.85 -41.15
CA LEU A 239 5.34 9.60 -40.45
C LEU A 239 6.09 8.57 -41.33
N MET A 240 5.94 8.65 -42.65
CA MET A 240 6.66 7.78 -43.60
C MET A 240 8.13 8.22 -43.83
N SER A 241 8.62 9.28 -43.17
CA SER A 241 10.00 9.75 -43.28
C SER A 241 10.58 10.34 -41.99
N MET A 242 10.29 9.74 -40.84
CA MET A 242 10.86 10.13 -39.55
C MET A 242 12.38 9.86 -39.46
N SER A 243 13.06 10.58 -38.57
CA SER A 243 14.50 10.44 -38.33
C SER A 243 14.81 9.75 -37.01
N THR A 244 15.44 8.58 -37.05
CA THR A 244 15.82 7.80 -35.85
C THR A 244 17.19 8.20 -35.30
N THR A 245 17.27 8.45 -33.98
CA THR A 245 18.50 8.67 -33.21
C THR A 245 18.55 7.68 -32.04
N GLU A 246 19.67 6.98 -31.82
CA GLU A 246 19.77 5.90 -30.82
C GLU A 246 20.73 6.26 -29.68
N TYR A 247 20.31 6.01 -28.44
CA TYR A 247 21.05 6.32 -27.21
C TYR A 247 21.24 5.06 -26.34
N PRO A 248 22.46 4.69 -25.89
CA PRO A 248 22.66 3.53 -25.04
C PRO A 248 22.23 3.81 -23.59
N ILE A 249 21.44 2.90 -22.99
CA ILE A 249 20.84 3.11 -21.65
C ILE A 249 21.20 2.03 -20.63
N GLY A 250 21.52 0.79 -21.01
CA GLY A 250 21.86 -0.29 -20.06
C GLY A 250 21.36 -1.66 -20.47
N ASN A 251 21.61 -2.68 -19.66
CA ASN A 251 21.17 -4.05 -19.98
C ASN A 251 19.66 -4.22 -19.79
N ASN A 252 19.03 -5.01 -20.67
CA ASN A 252 17.61 -5.41 -20.61
C ASN A 252 16.64 -4.30 -20.12
N PRO A 253 16.56 -3.16 -20.84
CA PRO A 253 15.60 -2.12 -20.50
C PRO A 253 14.16 -2.61 -20.71
N ARG A 254 13.30 -2.36 -19.72
CA ARG A 254 11.90 -2.81 -19.72
C ARG A 254 10.94 -1.73 -20.18
N THR A 255 10.93 -0.58 -19.50
CA THR A 255 10.05 0.56 -19.77
C THR A 255 10.79 1.90 -19.67
N SER A 256 10.25 2.96 -20.30
CA SER A 256 10.73 4.34 -20.14
C SER A 256 9.60 5.35 -20.14
N VAL A 257 9.57 6.23 -19.14
CA VAL A 257 8.64 7.36 -19.02
C VAL A 257 9.31 8.67 -19.42
N ILE A 258 8.51 9.72 -19.65
CA ILE A 258 8.98 11.08 -19.91
C ILE A 258 8.49 12.00 -18.79
N GLY A 259 9.35 12.92 -18.35
CA GLY A 259 9.00 13.98 -17.42
C GLY A 259 10.09 15.05 -17.42
N ASP A 260 9.75 16.29 -17.04
CA ASP A 260 10.79 17.26 -16.69
C ASP A 260 11.36 16.86 -15.33
N MET A 261 12.43 16.08 -15.35
CA MET A 261 13.07 15.57 -14.14
C MET A 261 13.91 16.62 -13.43
N ASN A 262 14.05 17.84 -14.00
CA ASN A 262 15.13 18.75 -13.66
C ASN A 262 14.69 20.22 -13.50
N GLY A 263 13.49 20.58 -13.93
CA GLY A 263 12.87 21.89 -13.77
C GLY A 263 13.30 22.93 -14.82
N ASP A 264 13.85 22.52 -15.96
CA ASP A 264 14.24 23.45 -17.05
C ASP A 264 13.16 23.64 -18.14
N GLY A 265 12.05 22.92 -18.05
CA GLY A 265 10.93 22.97 -18.98
C GLY A 265 11.13 22.13 -20.24
N HIS A 266 12.03 21.14 -20.20
CA HIS A 266 12.28 20.22 -21.30
C HIS A 266 11.99 18.75 -20.89
N PRO A 267 11.50 17.90 -21.81
CA PRO A 267 11.19 16.52 -21.49
C PRO A 267 12.47 15.68 -21.37
N ASP A 268 12.74 15.15 -20.17
CA ASP A 268 13.77 14.14 -19.92
C ASP A 268 13.15 12.73 -20.04
N ILE A 269 13.96 11.72 -20.40
CA ILE A 269 13.54 10.31 -20.53
C ILE A 269 14.10 9.50 -19.36
N VAL A 270 13.24 8.86 -18.57
CA VAL A 270 13.62 7.95 -17.48
C VAL A 270 13.32 6.51 -17.85
N ALA A 271 14.34 5.68 -18.06
CA ALA A 271 14.20 4.28 -18.43
C ALA A 271 14.65 3.34 -17.30
N VAL A 272 13.91 2.25 -17.05
CA VAL A 272 14.36 1.18 -16.14
C VAL A 272 15.16 0.11 -16.88
N THR A 273 16.26 -0.33 -16.28
CA THR A 273 17.17 -1.35 -16.80
C THR A 273 17.26 -2.53 -15.83
N THR A 274 17.50 -3.74 -16.34
CA THR A 274 17.50 -4.95 -15.49
C THR A 274 18.71 -5.83 -15.79
N GLY A 275 19.30 -6.40 -14.72
CA GLY A 275 20.64 -6.96 -14.83
C GLY A 275 21.76 -5.92 -14.87
N ASP A 276 21.45 -4.64 -14.64
CA ASP A 276 22.40 -3.59 -14.28
C ASP A 276 22.50 -3.47 -12.75
N SER A 277 23.56 -2.84 -12.23
CA SER A 277 23.72 -2.60 -10.79
C SER A 277 22.92 -1.41 -10.24
N ALA A 278 22.06 -0.79 -11.05
CA ALA A 278 21.40 0.50 -10.79
C ALA A 278 19.91 0.41 -11.15
N GLY A 279 19.60 0.22 -12.43
CA GLY A 279 18.25 -0.10 -12.88
C GLY A 279 17.33 1.08 -13.17
N ILE A 280 17.77 2.32 -12.97
CA ILE A 280 17.17 3.54 -13.54
C ILE A 280 18.24 4.28 -14.35
N SER A 281 17.85 4.85 -15.49
CA SER A 281 18.69 5.56 -16.46
C SER A 281 17.96 6.78 -17.03
N ILE A 282 18.41 8.00 -16.71
CA ILE A 282 17.78 9.27 -17.15
C ILE A 282 18.61 9.96 -18.24
N LEU A 283 17.98 10.36 -19.34
CA LEU A 283 18.57 11.16 -20.42
C LEU A 283 17.90 12.53 -20.42
N GLN A 284 18.67 13.61 -20.35
CA GLN A 284 18.11 14.96 -20.34
C GLN A 284 17.85 15.49 -21.75
N GLY A 285 16.71 16.11 -21.99
CA GLY A 285 16.33 16.70 -23.28
C GLY A 285 16.83 18.14 -23.43
N ASP A 286 17.24 18.54 -24.64
CA ASP A 286 17.57 19.94 -24.95
C ASP A 286 16.37 20.77 -25.46
N GLY A 287 15.17 20.20 -25.41
CA GLY A 287 13.95 20.77 -25.97
C GLY A 287 13.99 20.96 -27.49
N GLN A 288 14.98 20.38 -28.19
CA GLN A 288 15.19 20.46 -29.66
C GLN A 288 15.43 19.06 -30.25
N GLY A 289 14.98 18.00 -29.57
CA GLY A 289 15.03 16.61 -30.01
C GLY A 289 16.38 15.91 -29.81
N SER A 290 17.32 16.53 -29.08
CA SER A 290 18.62 15.94 -28.75
C SER A 290 18.77 15.70 -27.25
N PHE A 291 19.18 14.49 -26.90
CA PHE A 291 19.31 14.05 -25.51
C PHE A 291 20.76 13.89 -25.05
N THR A 292 20.98 14.01 -23.74
CA THR A 292 22.26 13.70 -23.09
C THR A 292 22.51 12.19 -22.99
N SER A 293 23.72 11.80 -22.59
CA SER A 293 24.01 10.39 -22.27
C SER A 293 23.39 10.01 -20.93
N ALA A 294 22.82 8.80 -20.84
CA ALA A 294 22.07 8.35 -19.67
C ALA A 294 22.87 8.40 -18.34
N VAL A 295 22.28 9.05 -17.34
CA VAL A 295 22.73 9.12 -15.94
C VAL A 295 21.99 8.04 -15.14
N LYS A 296 22.71 7.23 -14.35
CA LYS A 296 22.13 6.05 -13.69
C LYS A 296 21.87 6.21 -12.19
N PHE A 297 20.72 5.72 -11.74
CA PHE A 297 20.24 5.74 -10.35
C PHE A 297 19.76 4.34 -9.91
N LYS A 298 19.65 4.10 -8.60
CA LYS A 298 19.34 2.78 -8.02
C LYS A 298 17.88 2.63 -7.62
N ALA A 299 17.11 1.80 -8.33
CA ALA A 299 15.72 1.50 -7.97
C ALA A 299 15.58 0.74 -6.63
N SER A 300 16.67 0.11 -6.15
CA SER A 300 16.72 -0.66 -4.92
C SER A 300 15.81 -1.90 -4.93
N CYS A 301 15.58 -2.48 -6.10
CA CYS A 301 14.85 -3.73 -6.31
C CYS A 301 15.83 -4.90 -6.50
N PRO A 302 16.31 -5.55 -5.42
CA PRO A 302 17.36 -6.56 -5.53
C PRO A 302 16.86 -7.83 -6.23
N ASN A 303 17.56 -8.28 -7.26
CA ASN A 303 17.26 -9.55 -7.91
C ASN A 303 17.64 -10.73 -6.99
N SER A 304 16.68 -11.63 -6.70
CA SER A 304 16.87 -12.76 -5.77
C SER A 304 17.85 -13.83 -6.26
N TYR A 305 18.15 -13.90 -7.56
CA TYR A 305 19.14 -14.80 -8.12
C TYR A 305 20.56 -14.19 -8.19
N VAL A 306 20.66 -12.87 -8.39
CA VAL A 306 21.95 -12.15 -8.47
C VAL A 306 21.91 -10.84 -7.65
N PRO A 307 22.14 -10.89 -6.31
CA PRO A 307 21.94 -9.75 -5.39
C PRO A 307 22.89 -8.54 -5.52
N ALA A 308 23.62 -8.44 -6.64
CA ALA A 308 24.41 -7.27 -7.03
C ALA A 308 23.77 -6.51 -8.23
N LEU A 309 22.71 -7.07 -8.80
CA LEU A 309 21.92 -6.50 -9.88
C LEU A 309 20.56 -6.08 -9.35
N ASP A 310 20.06 -4.98 -9.90
CA ASP A 310 18.70 -4.51 -9.69
C ASP A 310 17.80 -5.04 -10.82
N ASP A 311 16.55 -5.33 -10.46
CA ASP A 311 15.50 -5.79 -11.36
C ASP A 311 14.17 -5.07 -11.01
N PRO A 312 14.14 -3.72 -11.13
CA PRO A 312 12.89 -2.99 -11.14
C PRO A 312 12.03 -3.47 -12.30
N TYR A 313 10.77 -3.74 -11.99
CA TYR A 313 9.79 -4.25 -12.93
C TYR A 313 9.00 -3.12 -13.58
N SER A 314 8.73 -2.06 -12.80
CA SER A 314 7.84 -0.94 -13.15
C SER A 314 8.35 0.37 -12.56
N LEU A 315 7.86 1.49 -13.09
CA LEU A 315 8.19 2.84 -12.66
C LEU A 315 7.01 3.78 -12.87
N ALA A 316 6.74 4.66 -11.91
CA ALA A 316 5.82 5.80 -12.02
C ALA A 316 6.53 7.09 -11.56
N LEU A 317 6.10 8.24 -12.09
CA LEU A 317 6.56 9.58 -11.70
C LEU A 317 5.42 10.41 -11.10
N ALA A 318 5.61 11.01 -9.93
CA ALA A 318 4.72 12.01 -9.34
C ALA A 318 5.39 12.75 -8.17
N ASP A 319 4.90 13.93 -7.82
CA ASP A 319 5.29 14.71 -6.64
C ASP A 319 4.70 14.09 -5.34
N LEU A 320 5.46 13.23 -4.66
CA LEU A 320 5.03 12.44 -3.49
C LEU A 320 5.21 13.18 -2.15
N ASP A 321 6.02 14.24 -2.10
CA ASP A 321 6.26 15.03 -0.89
C ASP A 321 5.70 16.47 -0.92
N GLY A 322 5.28 16.95 -2.10
CA GLY A 322 4.57 18.21 -2.31
C GLY A 322 5.48 19.41 -2.60
N ASP A 323 6.72 19.20 -3.06
CA ASP A 323 7.67 20.27 -3.35
C ASP A 323 7.65 20.78 -4.81
N GLY A 324 7.09 19.97 -5.73
CA GLY A 324 6.86 20.29 -7.13
C GLY A 324 7.79 19.61 -8.14
N ASP A 325 8.83 18.89 -7.71
CA ASP A 325 9.65 18.05 -8.57
C ASP A 325 9.04 16.63 -8.73
N LEU A 326 9.38 15.92 -9.81
CA LEU A 326 8.83 14.57 -10.08
C LEU A 326 9.63 13.46 -9.36
N ASP A 327 9.09 12.89 -8.28
CA ASP A 327 9.64 11.71 -7.61
C ASP A 327 9.37 10.41 -8.36
N LEU A 328 10.11 9.34 -8.02
CA LEU A 328 9.99 8.01 -8.63
C LEU A 328 9.41 6.98 -7.65
N ALA A 329 8.36 6.26 -8.04
CA ALA A 329 7.99 4.98 -7.42
C ALA A 329 8.38 3.81 -8.32
N ALA A 330 9.08 2.81 -7.78
CA ALA A 330 9.54 1.62 -8.52
C ALA A 330 9.08 0.31 -7.86
N GLY A 331 8.40 -0.53 -8.64
CA GLY A 331 7.98 -1.87 -8.22
C GLY A 331 9.01 -2.95 -8.56
N CYS A 332 9.13 -3.98 -7.74
CA CYS A 332 10.19 -4.99 -7.82
C CYS A 332 9.70 -6.38 -8.27
N SER A 333 10.43 -7.04 -9.16
CA SER A 333 10.12 -8.40 -9.64
C SER A 333 10.27 -9.47 -8.55
N GLU A 334 11.43 -9.50 -7.92
CA GLU A 334 11.94 -10.62 -7.13
C GLU A 334 12.01 -10.32 -5.61
N ALA A 335 11.42 -9.21 -5.18
CA ALA A 335 11.46 -8.73 -3.81
C ALA A 335 10.09 -8.20 -3.38
N THR A 336 9.64 -8.54 -2.17
CA THR A 336 8.30 -8.23 -1.64
C THR A 336 8.20 -6.78 -1.15
N GLN A 337 8.55 -5.82 -2.02
CA GLN A 337 8.67 -4.40 -1.69
C GLN A 337 8.41 -3.45 -2.87
N VAL A 338 8.02 -2.23 -2.52
CA VAL A 338 8.06 -1.03 -3.38
C VAL A 338 9.18 -0.10 -2.91
N SER A 339 9.85 0.56 -3.85
CA SER A 339 10.85 1.59 -3.60
C SER A 339 10.36 2.98 -4.01
N ILE A 340 10.63 4.00 -3.20
CA ILE A 340 10.34 5.42 -3.49
C ILE A 340 11.65 6.21 -3.50
N LEU A 341 11.94 6.97 -4.56
CA LEU A 341 13.11 7.84 -4.69
C LEU A 341 12.64 9.27 -4.91
N LEU A 342 12.81 10.13 -3.92
CA LEU A 342 12.45 11.55 -4.06
C LEU A 342 13.44 12.29 -4.96
N ASN A 343 12.99 13.29 -5.70
CA ASN A 343 13.78 14.10 -6.61
C ASN A 343 14.27 15.38 -5.92
N GLU A 344 15.50 15.79 -6.17
CA GLU A 344 16.07 17.08 -5.72
C GLU A 344 16.99 17.64 -6.83
N SER A 345 16.53 17.53 -8.08
CA SER A 345 17.24 18.00 -9.29
C SER A 345 17.04 19.50 -9.48
N THR A 346 18.01 20.23 -10.04
CA THR A 346 17.87 21.69 -10.21
C THR A 346 18.53 22.21 -11.50
N GLY A 347 17.71 22.53 -12.49
CA GLY A 347 18.15 22.70 -13.87
C GLY A 347 18.94 21.48 -14.33
N SER A 348 19.97 21.68 -15.18
CA SER A 348 20.78 20.62 -15.79
C SER A 348 21.67 19.76 -14.83
N VAL A 349 21.24 19.54 -13.58
CA VAL A 349 21.85 18.64 -12.59
C VAL A 349 20.76 17.72 -12.02
N LEU A 350 20.71 16.49 -12.53
CA LEU A 350 19.87 15.42 -11.99
C LEU A 350 20.39 14.91 -10.64
N SER A 351 19.48 14.73 -9.67
CA SER A 351 19.78 14.24 -8.32
C SER A 351 18.55 13.58 -7.70
N LEU A 352 18.63 12.27 -7.42
CA LEU A 352 17.59 11.53 -6.68
C LEU A 352 18.10 11.12 -5.29
N GLN A 353 17.19 11.14 -4.31
CA GLN A 353 17.42 10.58 -2.97
C GLN A 353 17.60 9.05 -3.01
N ALA A 354 18.13 8.50 -1.91
CA ALA A 354 18.31 7.06 -1.77
C ALA A 354 16.98 6.36 -1.45
N ALA A 355 16.60 5.40 -2.30
CA ALA A 355 15.32 4.70 -2.28
C ALA A 355 14.85 4.21 -0.89
N VAL A 356 13.67 4.69 -0.48
CA VAL A 356 12.95 4.24 0.72
C VAL A 356 12.07 3.04 0.36
N ARG A 357 12.09 1.98 1.16
CA ARG A 357 11.47 0.68 0.82
C ARG A 357 10.31 0.33 1.73
N TYR A 358 9.20 -0.11 1.15
CA TYR A 358 7.96 -0.48 1.85
C TYR A 358 7.59 -1.93 1.58
N ALA A 359 7.12 -2.65 2.60
CA ALA A 359 6.90 -4.09 2.54
C ALA A 359 5.45 -4.45 2.17
N VAL A 360 5.32 -5.35 1.19
CA VAL A 360 4.06 -5.69 0.52
C VAL A 360 3.94 -7.21 0.38
N GLN A 361 2.74 -7.76 0.12
CA GLN A 361 2.51 -9.21 0.21
C GLN A 361 2.46 -9.92 -1.15
N GLY A 362 3.63 -10.32 -1.65
CA GLY A 362 3.83 -11.13 -2.86
C GLY A 362 5.08 -10.69 -3.62
N SER A 363 5.39 -11.35 -4.74
CA SER A 363 6.43 -10.94 -5.69
C SER A 363 5.81 -10.18 -6.86
N TYR A 364 6.64 -9.75 -7.82
CA TYR A 364 6.22 -9.01 -9.02
C TYR A 364 5.32 -7.81 -8.69
N SER A 365 5.80 -6.99 -7.76
CA SER A 365 5.16 -5.74 -7.35
C SER A 365 5.15 -4.75 -8.50
N GLN A 366 3.96 -4.27 -8.85
CA GLN A 366 3.79 -3.10 -9.70
C GLN A 366 3.02 -2.00 -8.99
N VAL A 367 3.29 -0.75 -9.40
CA VAL A 367 3.06 0.46 -8.63
C VAL A 367 2.51 1.56 -9.51
N ALA A 368 1.68 2.41 -8.90
CA ALA A 368 1.65 3.84 -9.18
C ALA A 368 1.11 4.58 -7.95
N ILE A 369 0.65 5.80 -8.14
CA ILE A 369 0.62 6.86 -7.14
C ILE A 369 -0.72 7.62 -7.22
N ALA A 370 -1.44 7.74 -6.10
CA ALA A 370 -2.83 8.26 -6.02
C ALA A 370 -3.26 8.46 -4.53
N ASP A 371 -4.25 9.30 -4.18
CA ASP A 371 -4.73 9.49 -2.79
C ASP A 371 -5.76 8.42 -2.39
N PHE A 372 -5.45 7.58 -1.42
CA PHE A 372 -6.25 6.39 -1.12
C PHE A 372 -7.04 6.43 0.19
N ASN A 373 -7.18 7.56 0.89
CA ASN A 373 -7.90 7.54 2.17
C ASN A 373 -8.78 8.74 2.51
N SER A 374 -8.80 9.77 1.66
CA SER A 374 -9.40 11.07 1.93
C SER A 374 -8.56 12.05 2.76
N ASP A 375 -7.26 12.22 2.51
CA ASP A 375 -6.49 13.23 3.25
C ASP A 375 -5.60 14.19 2.42
N ASN A 376 -5.78 14.21 1.09
CA ASN A 376 -5.08 15.04 0.09
C ASN A 376 -3.57 14.76 0.02
N LYS A 377 -3.22 13.49 -0.14
CA LYS A 377 -1.82 13.02 -0.17
C LYS A 377 -1.64 11.94 -1.21
N LEU A 378 -0.46 11.89 -1.83
CA LEU A 378 -0.16 10.80 -2.73
C LEU A 378 0.27 9.56 -1.94
N ASP A 379 -0.55 8.53 -2.05
CA ASP A 379 -0.40 7.19 -1.51
C ASP A 379 0.15 6.28 -2.62
N VAL A 380 0.56 5.05 -2.27
CA VAL A 380 1.15 4.12 -3.25
C VAL A 380 0.51 2.75 -3.13
N VAL A 381 0.33 2.12 -4.28
CA VAL A 381 -0.19 0.77 -4.44
C VAL A 381 0.93 -0.20 -4.73
N ALA A 382 0.80 -1.42 -4.23
CA ALA A 382 1.61 -2.53 -4.72
C ALA A 382 0.75 -3.73 -5.13
N THR A 383 0.83 -4.07 -6.41
CA THR A 383 0.14 -5.20 -7.03
C THR A 383 1.04 -6.44 -7.07
N ASN A 384 0.80 -7.50 -6.28
CA ASN A 384 1.75 -8.61 -6.04
C ASN A 384 1.20 -10.05 -6.23
N TYR A 385 1.98 -10.96 -6.83
CA TYR A 385 1.59 -12.35 -7.08
C TYR A 385 2.70 -13.34 -6.66
N ASP A 386 2.33 -14.54 -6.17
CA ASP A 386 3.28 -15.63 -5.84
C ASP A 386 3.28 -16.70 -6.94
N GLU A 387 4.33 -16.68 -7.78
CA GLU A 387 4.51 -17.68 -8.86
C GLU A 387 4.70 -19.11 -8.34
N PHE A 388 5.02 -19.30 -7.05
CA PHE A 388 5.31 -20.60 -6.45
C PHE A 388 4.08 -21.30 -5.82
N GLY A 389 2.89 -20.74 -6.01
CA GLY A 389 1.64 -21.51 -6.01
C GLY A 389 1.00 -21.78 -4.64
N ASN A 390 1.18 -20.89 -3.66
CA ASN A 390 0.54 -21.02 -2.34
C ASN A 390 -0.93 -20.58 -2.31
N ASN A 391 -1.46 -20.06 -3.43
CA ASN A 391 -2.86 -19.62 -3.58
C ASN A 391 -3.29 -18.57 -2.54
N VAL A 392 -2.32 -17.74 -2.11
CA VAL A 392 -2.52 -16.51 -1.35
C VAL A 392 -2.17 -15.34 -2.23
N ASN A 393 -3.01 -14.33 -2.06
CA ASN A 393 -3.30 -13.26 -2.98
C ASN A 393 -3.58 -12.11 -2.02
N PHE A 394 -2.71 -11.08 -1.96
CA PHE A 394 -2.93 -9.90 -1.08
C PHE A 394 -2.60 -8.51 -1.71
N SER A 395 -3.57 -7.58 -1.76
CA SER A 395 -3.43 -6.22 -2.35
C SER A 395 -3.04 -5.11 -1.39
N THR A 396 -1.81 -4.64 -1.56
CA THR A 396 -1.23 -3.77 -0.56
C THR A 396 -1.56 -2.30 -0.82
N ILE A 397 -2.53 -1.78 -0.06
CA ILE A 397 -2.67 -0.34 0.23
C ILE A 397 -1.40 0.14 0.97
N LEU A 398 -0.78 1.23 0.54
CA LEU A 398 0.20 1.98 1.33
C LEU A 398 -0.18 3.47 1.40
N LEU A 399 -1.09 3.80 2.31
CA LEU A 399 -1.58 5.17 2.51
C LEU A 399 -0.41 6.15 2.76
N GLY A 400 -0.44 7.32 2.14
CA GLY A 400 0.64 8.29 2.12
C GLY A 400 0.62 9.21 3.33
N ARG A 401 1.70 9.97 3.47
CA ARG A 401 1.84 10.99 4.52
C ARG A 401 2.01 12.41 3.98
N GLY A 402 2.15 12.58 2.66
CA GLY A 402 2.40 13.87 2.04
C GLY A 402 3.74 14.44 2.49
N ASP A 403 4.73 13.54 2.60
CA ASP A 403 6.14 13.83 2.90
C ASP A 403 7.06 12.77 2.24
N GLY A 404 6.61 12.19 1.12
CA GLY A 404 7.32 11.11 0.43
C GLY A 404 7.26 9.76 1.14
N THR A 405 6.54 9.65 2.28
CA THR A 405 6.49 8.42 3.07
C THR A 405 5.10 7.80 3.24
N LEU A 406 5.07 6.48 3.46
CA LEU A 406 3.83 5.68 3.46
C LEU A 406 3.58 4.93 4.80
N LEU A 407 2.31 4.61 5.08
CA LEU A 407 1.78 3.83 6.20
C LEU A 407 2.11 2.33 6.09
N ALA A 408 1.54 1.53 6.98
CA ALA A 408 1.65 0.07 6.96
C ALA A 408 0.49 -0.56 6.16
N SER A 409 0.77 -1.72 5.57
CA SER A 409 -0.10 -2.52 4.70
C SER A 409 -1.08 -3.43 5.47
N VAL A 410 -2.21 -3.84 4.85
CA VAL A 410 -3.38 -4.42 5.59
C VAL A 410 -4.26 -5.39 4.74
N ASN A 411 -5.03 -6.36 5.32
CA ASN A 411 -5.60 -7.57 4.61
C ASN A 411 -7.07 -8.11 4.95
N TYR A 412 -8.02 -8.38 3.98
CA TYR A 412 -9.45 -8.93 4.13
C TYR A 412 -9.61 -10.33 3.46
N ASP A 413 -10.71 -11.04 3.76
CA ASP A 413 -11.15 -12.40 3.34
C ASP A 413 -12.71 -12.50 3.35
N VAL A 414 -13.38 -13.26 2.45
CA VAL A 414 -14.86 -13.49 2.50
C VAL A 414 -15.37 -14.88 2.85
N SER A 415 -14.51 -15.86 3.14
CA SER A 415 -14.95 -17.20 3.57
C SER A 415 -15.92 -17.91 2.59
N GLY A 416 -15.82 -17.60 1.30
CA GLY A 416 -16.61 -18.21 0.23
C GLY A 416 -15.82 -18.18 -1.07
N SER A 417 -15.60 -19.34 -1.70
CA SER A 417 -14.70 -19.42 -2.85
C SER A 417 -15.35 -19.03 -4.17
N GLN A 418 -14.58 -18.26 -4.92
CA GLN A 418 -14.88 -17.65 -6.19
C GLN A 418 -16.13 -16.75 -6.18
N PRO A 419 -16.18 -15.68 -5.35
CA PRO A 419 -17.26 -14.70 -5.37
C PRO A 419 -17.46 -14.15 -6.80
N SER A 420 -18.65 -14.35 -7.35
CA SER A 420 -19.04 -14.10 -8.74
C SER A 420 -20.02 -12.95 -8.91
N SER A 421 -20.73 -12.54 -7.86
CA SER A 421 -21.57 -11.36 -7.91
C SER A 421 -21.64 -10.66 -6.56
N VAL A 422 -22.01 -9.38 -6.52
CA VAL A 422 -22.22 -8.61 -5.29
C VAL A 422 -23.30 -7.54 -5.51
N THR A 423 -24.03 -7.22 -4.45
CA THR A 423 -24.93 -6.07 -4.34
C THR A 423 -24.83 -5.50 -2.92
N SER A 424 -25.34 -4.28 -2.71
CA SER A 424 -25.36 -3.59 -1.42
C SER A 424 -26.74 -3.04 -1.12
N PHE A 425 -27.16 -3.10 0.15
CA PHE A 425 -28.35 -2.41 0.67
C PHE A 425 -28.39 -2.42 2.21
N ASP A 426 -29.18 -1.54 2.81
CA ASP A 426 -29.60 -1.61 4.22
C ASP A 426 -30.58 -2.79 4.40
N PHE A 427 -30.06 -4.02 4.47
CA PHE A 427 -30.90 -5.23 4.47
C PHE A 427 -31.53 -5.52 5.86
N ASP A 428 -31.07 -4.89 6.94
CA ASP A 428 -31.62 -5.04 8.31
C ASP A 428 -32.27 -3.79 8.95
N GLY A 429 -32.20 -2.64 8.28
CA GLY A 429 -32.92 -1.41 8.62
C GLY A 429 -32.18 -0.44 9.56
N ASP A 430 -30.86 -0.60 9.75
CA ASP A 430 -30.04 0.23 10.64
C ASP A 430 -29.43 1.48 9.99
N ARG A 431 -29.49 1.58 8.65
CA ARG A 431 -28.99 2.67 7.78
C ARG A 431 -27.49 2.75 7.59
N ASN A 432 -26.76 1.68 7.87
CA ASN A 432 -25.50 1.40 7.17
C ASN A 432 -25.83 0.41 6.04
N LEU A 433 -25.05 0.41 4.96
CA LEU A 433 -25.28 -0.59 3.91
C LEU A 433 -24.52 -1.88 4.21
N ASP A 434 -25.24 -2.99 4.05
CA ASP A 434 -24.71 -4.34 4.04
C ASP A 434 -24.32 -4.73 2.61
N ILE A 435 -23.50 -5.78 2.49
CA ILE A 435 -23.04 -6.35 1.22
C ILE A 435 -23.46 -7.81 1.11
N ALA A 436 -24.08 -8.18 0.00
CA ALA A 436 -24.41 -9.58 -0.30
C ALA A 436 -23.69 -10.06 -1.57
N THR A 437 -22.91 -11.15 -1.49
CA THR A 437 -22.14 -11.72 -2.61
C THR A 437 -22.60 -13.11 -2.99
N ALA A 438 -22.68 -13.41 -4.29
CA ALA A 438 -22.84 -14.79 -4.77
C ALA A 438 -21.47 -15.45 -4.96
N ASN A 439 -21.29 -16.72 -4.60
CA ASN A 439 -20.01 -17.42 -4.67
C ASN A 439 -20.07 -18.65 -5.59
N PHE A 440 -19.37 -18.56 -6.73
CA PHE A 440 -19.48 -19.45 -7.89
C PHE A 440 -19.15 -20.92 -7.60
N ASN A 441 -18.03 -21.18 -6.91
CA ASN A 441 -17.60 -22.54 -6.58
C ASN A 441 -18.26 -23.06 -5.31
N SER A 442 -18.60 -22.17 -4.38
CA SER A 442 -19.27 -22.54 -3.12
C SER A 442 -20.78 -22.77 -3.27
N ASN A 443 -21.39 -22.33 -4.38
CA ASN A 443 -22.84 -22.46 -4.69
C ASN A 443 -23.73 -21.90 -3.55
N ASN A 444 -23.29 -20.79 -2.96
CA ASN A 444 -23.97 -20.07 -1.90
C ASN A 444 -23.90 -18.56 -2.15
N MET A 445 -24.59 -17.79 -1.30
CA MET A 445 -24.54 -16.33 -1.24
C MET A 445 -24.17 -15.91 0.19
N SER A 446 -23.14 -15.07 0.35
CA SER A 446 -22.73 -14.45 1.61
C SER A 446 -23.49 -13.15 1.83
N ILE A 447 -23.84 -12.78 3.07
CA ILE A 447 -24.12 -11.38 3.45
C ILE A 447 -23.25 -10.94 4.62
N MET A 448 -22.64 -9.75 4.50
CA MET A 448 -21.73 -9.11 5.44
C MET A 448 -22.30 -7.74 5.80
N ARG A 449 -22.43 -7.42 7.09
CA ARG A 449 -23.18 -6.23 7.52
C ARG A 449 -22.30 -5.03 7.86
N GLY A 450 -22.74 -3.83 7.47
CA GLY A 450 -21.96 -2.58 7.56
C GLY A 450 -21.86 -1.97 8.96
N ASN A 451 -21.11 -0.87 9.08
CA ASN A 451 -20.95 -0.19 10.39
C ASN A 451 -20.71 1.34 10.36
N GLY A 452 -20.76 2.02 9.21
CA GLY A 452 -20.55 3.47 9.12
C GLY A 452 -19.10 3.92 9.36
N LYS A 453 -18.13 2.99 9.31
CA LYS A 453 -16.69 3.24 9.53
C LYS A 453 -15.78 2.33 8.68
N GLY A 454 -16.34 1.62 7.69
CA GLY A 454 -15.59 0.70 6.84
C GLY A 454 -15.04 -0.57 7.53
N GLN A 455 -15.82 -1.18 8.43
CA GLN A 455 -15.52 -2.51 8.97
C GLN A 455 -16.79 -3.36 8.98
N PHE A 456 -16.69 -4.60 8.48
CA PHE A 456 -17.88 -5.39 8.17
C PHE A 456 -18.00 -6.64 9.03
N ALA A 457 -19.25 -7.03 9.34
CA ALA A 457 -19.55 -8.24 10.09
C ALA A 457 -19.36 -9.49 9.23
N ALA A 458 -18.82 -10.55 9.84
CA ALA A 458 -18.51 -11.81 9.16
C ALA A 458 -19.71 -12.42 8.39
N ALA A 459 -19.41 -12.97 7.21
CA ALA A 459 -20.36 -13.47 6.24
C ALA A 459 -21.36 -14.52 6.79
N ILE A 460 -22.65 -14.34 6.46
CA ILE A 460 -23.73 -15.30 6.69
C ILE A 460 -24.14 -15.92 5.34
N ASN A 461 -24.02 -17.24 5.21
CA ASN A 461 -24.09 -17.90 3.89
C ASN A 461 -25.43 -18.65 3.66
N TYR A 462 -26.15 -18.28 2.59
CA TYR A 462 -27.41 -18.88 2.11
C TYR A 462 -27.16 -19.80 0.91
N VAL A 463 -27.87 -20.93 0.83
CA VAL A 463 -27.75 -21.87 -0.32
C VAL A 463 -28.55 -21.35 -1.52
N VAL A 464 -27.94 -21.43 -2.71
CA VAL A 464 -28.51 -20.98 -4.00
C VAL A 464 -28.39 -22.11 -5.05
N GLY A 465 -28.74 -21.87 -6.31
CA GLY A 465 -28.53 -22.84 -7.39
C GLY A 465 -27.06 -22.99 -7.79
N SER A 466 -26.78 -23.88 -8.74
CA SER A 466 -25.40 -24.19 -9.12
C SER A 466 -24.75 -23.09 -9.96
N LYS A 467 -23.51 -22.73 -9.61
CA LYS A 467 -22.70 -21.68 -10.25
C LYS A 467 -23.47 -20.36 -10.40
N PRO A 468 -23.80 -19.70 -9.29
CA PRO A 468 -24.48 -18.41 -9.33
C PRO A 468 -23.59 -17.39 -10.06
N ALA A 469 -24.18 -16.63 -10.99
CA ALA A 469 -23.48 -15.85 -12.01
C ALA A 469 -23.76 -14.34 -11.95
N GLN A 470 -24.89 -13.94 -11.36
CA GLN A 470 -25.29 -12.57 -11.10
C GLN A 470 -26.27 -12.57 -9.91
N LEU A 471 -26.27 -11.50 -9.10
CA LEU A 471 -27.11 -11.28 -7.93
C LEU A 471 -27.59 -9.81 -7.96
N LEU A 472 -28.89 -9.55 -7.72
CA LEU A 472 -29.50 -8.22 -7.76
C LEU A 472 -30.34 -7.92 -6.51
N SER A 473 -30.39 -6.63 -6.13
CA SER A 473 -31.14 -6.08 -4.99
C SER A 473 -32.41 -5.33 -5.44
N VAL A 474 -33.59 -5.92 -5.22
CA VAL A 474 -34.88 -5.38 -5.70
C VAL A 474 -36.03 -5.79 -4.78
N ASP A 475 -37.00 -4.90 -4.56
CA ASP A 475 -38.26 -5.25 -3.88
C ASP A 475 -39.15 -6.01 -4.88
N LEU A 476 -39.34 -7.31 -4.69
CA LEU A 476 -40.06 -8.17 -5.63
C LEU A 476 -41.53 -8.35 -5.25
N ASN A 477 -41.90 -7.95 -4.04
CA ASN A 477 -43.23 -8.20 -3.46
C ASN A 477 -43.95 -6.89 -3.04
N LEU A 478 -43.30 -5.75 -3.27
CA LEU A 478 -43.77 -4.39 -3.00
C LEU A 478 -44.10 -4.12 -1.52
N ASP A 479 -43.39 -4.78 -0.59
CA ASP A 479 -43.54 -4.53 0.87
C ASP A 479 -42.60 -3.45 1.45
N GLY A 480 -41.72 -2.87 0.62
CA GLY A 480 -40.84 -1.78 0.96
C GLY A 480 -39.43 -2.19 1.40
N LYS A 481 -39.05 -3.46 1.19
CA LYS A 481 -37.72 -4.01 1.50
C LYS A 481 -37.05 -4.54 0.24
N LYS A 482 -35.72 -4.44 0.15
CA LYS A 482 -34.98 -5.10 -0.92
C LYS A 482 -34.87 -6.59 -0.64
N ASP A 483 -35.41 -7.39 -1.56
CA ASP A 483 -35.16 -8.81 -1.71
C ASP A 483 -33.89 -9.03 -2.57
N LEU A 484 -33.45 -10.29 -2.69
CA LEU A 484 -32.36 -10.69 -3.56
C LEU A 484 -32.83 -11.67 -4.65
N VAL A 485 -32.31 -11.54 -5.87
CA VAL A 485 -32.54 -12.49 -6.98
C VAL A 485 -31.24 -12.84 -7.69
N ILE A 486 -31.04 -14.13 -8.04
CA ILE A 486 -29.73 -14.68 -8.44
C ILE A 486 -29.88 -15.62 -9.64
N ALA A 487 -29.10 -15.41 -10.71
CA ALA A 487 -29.02 -16.32 -11.86
C ALA A 487 -28.04 -17.47 -11.61
N ASN A 488 -28.45 -18.71 -11.82
CA ASN A 488 -27.64 -19.92 -11.59
C ASN A 488 -27.27 -20.58 -12.92
N SER A 489 -26.02 -20.38 -13.36
CA SER A 489 -25.54 -20.79 -14.69
C SER A 489 -25.26 -22.28 -14.85
N GLY A 490 -25.11 -23.01 -13.74
CA GLY A 490 -24.78 -24.44 -13.70
C GLY A 490 -25.98 -25.38 -13.81
N ASP A 491 -27.17 -24.91 -13.43
CA ASP A 491 -28.43 -25.67 -13.50
C ASP A 491 -29.56 -24.95 -14.26
N ASN A 492 -29.32 -23.74 -14.76
CA ASN A 492 -30.29 -22.91 -15.48
C ASN A 492 -31.54 -22.59 -14.63
N THR A 493 -31.32 -22.21 -13.37
CA THR A 493 -32.37 -21.72 -12.46
C THR A 493 -32.17 -20.26 -12.07
N ILE A 494 -33.21 -19.63 -11.53
CA ILE A 494 -33.15 -18.38 -10.77
C ILE A 494 -33.43 -18.70 -9.30
N THR A 495 -32.64 -18.17 -8.37
CA THR A 495 -32.94 -18.15 -6.93
C THR A 495 -33.63 -16.83 -6.59
N ARG A 496 -34.75 -16.85 -5.86
CA ARG A 496 -35.34 -15.68 -5.20
C ARG A 496 -35.13 -15.80 -3.69
N LEU A 497 -34.83 -14.70 -3.01
CA LEU A 497 -34.52 -14.59 -1.59
C LEU A 497 -35.30 -13.40 -1.02
N LEU A 498 -36.49 -13.63 -0.46
CA LEU A 498 -37.33 -12.55 0.09
C LEU A 498 -36.86 -12.11 1.48
N ASN A 499 -36.71 -10.81 1.72
CA ASN A 499 -36.15 -10.24 2.95
C ASN A 499 -37.24 -9.98 4.01
N ASP A 500 -37.02 -10.40 5.26
CA ASP A 500 -37.92 -10.10 6.38
C ASP A 500 -37.71 -8.70 7.02
N GLY A 501 -36.62 -8.01 6.67
CA GLY A 501 -36.23 -6.71 7.23
C GLY A 501 -35.30 -6.81 8.43
N THR A 502 -34.59 -7.93 8.57
CA THR A 502 -33.57 -8.15 9.62
C THR A 502 -32.28 -8.76 9.06
N GLY A 503 -31.99 -8.55 7.77
CA GLY A 503 -30.88 -9.19 7.07
C GLY A 503 -31.09 -10.69 6.84
N SER A 504 -32.35 -11.16 6.91
CA SER A 504 -32.72 -12.58 6.84
C SER A 504 -33.64 -12.89 5.66
N PHE A 505 -33.27 -13.90 4.87
CA PHE A 505 -33.90 -14.18 3.57
C PHE A 505 -34.59 -15.55 3.45
N ILE A 506 -35.70 -15.60 2.70
CA ILE A 506 -36.46 -16.81 2.34
C ILE A 506 -36.13 -17.23 0.90
N SER A 507 -35.27 -18.25 0.75
CA SER A 507 -34.78 -18.76 -0.54
C SER A 507 -35.75 -19.72 -1.26
N LYS A 508 -35.89 -19.60 -2.59
CA LYS A 508 -36.67 -20.49 -3.48
C LYS A 508 -36.15 -20.45 -4.93
N ASN A 509 -35.98 -21.61 -5.58
CA ASN A 509 -35.47 -21.72 -6.95
C ASN A 509 -36.59 -21.95 -8.00
N PHE A 510 -36.38 -21.44 -9.21
CA PHE A 510 -37.26 -21.51 -10.38
C PHE A 510 -36.48 -21.88 -11.64
N VAL A 511 -37.09 -22.57 -12.61
CA VAL A 511 -36.46 -22.79 -13.94
C VAL A 511 -36.55 -21.51 -14.76
N SER A 512 -35.45 -21.10 -15.41
CA SER A 512 -35.40 -19.82 -16.14
C SER A 512 -35.80 -19.92 -17.62
N SER A 513 -35.60 -21.06 -18.28
CA SER A 513 -35.90 -21.24 -19.71
C SER A 513 -36.27 -22.69 -20.01
N THR A 514 -37.13 -22.90 -21.02
CA THR A 514 -37.50 -24.23 -21.52
C THR A 514 -36.56 -24.75 -22.62
N THR A 515 -35.67 -23.91 -23.14
CA THR A 515 -34.77 -24.21 -24.26
C THR A 515 -33.57 -25.06 -23.83
N SER A 516 -33.33 -26.16 -24.56
CA SER A 516 -32.22 -27.08 -24.27
C SER A 516 -30.85 -26.40 -24.45
N GLY A 517 -29.98 -26.54 -23.46
CA GLY A 517 -28.63 -25.94 -23.46
C GLY A 517 -28.54 -24.55 -22.84
N SER A 518 -29.68 -23.95 -22.46
CA SER A 518 -29.71 -22.65 -21.77
C SER A 518 -28.85 -22.65 -20.49
N LYS A 519 -28.24 -21.48 -20.22
CA LYS A 519 -27.51 -21.19 -18.98
C LYS A 519 -27.83 -19.76 -18.56
N ALA A 520 -28.70 -19.59 -17.58
CA ALA A 520 -29.03 -18.28 -17.00
C ALA A 520 -27.74 -17.59 -16.55
N ARG A 521 -27.42 -16.46 -17.18
CA ARG A 521 -26.16 -15.74 -16.99
C ARG A 521 -26.36 -14.43 -16.23
N THR A 522 -27.40 -13.70 -16.62
CA THR A 522 -27.74 -12.35 -16.17
C THR A 522 -29.26 -12.19 -16.15
N ILE A 523 -29.71 -11.17 -15.44
CA ILE A 523 -31.08 -10.72 -15.24
C ILE A 523 -31.06 -9.19 -15.35
N THR A 524 -32.10 -8.60 -15.92
CA THR A 524 -32.49 -7.21 -15.64
C THR A 524 -33.94 -7.20 -15.14
N VAL A 525 -34.32 -6.15 -14.39
CA VAL A 525 -35.62 -6.05 -13.71
C VAL A 525 -36.28 -4.72 -14.03
N ALA A 526 -37.47 -4.77 -14.64
CA ALA A 526 -38.27 -3.61 -14.98
C ALA A 526 -39.74 -4.03 -15.16
N ASP A 527 -40.64 -3.09 -15.43
CA ASP A 527 -41.99 -3.41 -15.92
C ASP A 527 -41.95 -3.47 -17.46
N PHE A 528 -41.96 -4.68 -18.03
CA PHE A 528 -41.94 -4.86 -19.49
C PHE A 528 -43.35 -4.88 -20.11
N ASN A 529 -44.40 -4.83 -19.30
CA ASN A 529 -45.79 -5.09 -19.71
C ASN A 529 -46.80 -3.99 -19.35
N GLY A 530 -46.41 -2.99 -18.56
CA GLY A 530 -47.20 -1.83 -18.17
C GLY A 530 -48.11 -2.05 -16.94
N ASP A 531 -47.87 -3.08 -16.13
CA ASP A 531 -48.71 -3.40 -14.96
C ASP A 531 -48.13 -2.97 -13.60
N ASN A 532 -46.93 -2.37 -13.59
CA ASN A 532 -46.16 -1.88 -12.45
C ASN A 532 -45.60 -2.98 -11.52
N ASN A 533 -45.56 -4.24 -11.97
CA ASN A 533 -44.86 -5.31 -11.26
C ASN A 533 -43.38 -5.43 -11.71
N PRO A 534 -42.46 -5.90 -10.85
CA PRO A 534 -41.10 -6.24 -11.28
C PRO A 534 -41.11 -7.52 -12.14
N ASP A 535 -40.93 -7.38 -13.45
CA ASP A 535 -40.68 -8.48 -14.39
C ASP A 535 -39.16 -8.75 -14.49
N LEU A 536 -38.75 -9.98 -14.80
CA LEU A 536 -37.36 -10.31 -15.10
C LEU A 536 -37.15 -10.56 -16.60
N ALA A 537 -36.05 -10.07 -17.17
CA ALA A 537 -35.57 -10.51 -18.49
C ALA A 537 -34.19 -11.17 -18.35
N ILE A 538 -33.99 -12.36 -18.94
CA ILE A 538 -32.87 -13.26 -18.63
C ILE A 538 -32.16 -13.69 -19.93
N ALA A 539 -30.83 -13.53 -19.98
CA ALA A 539 -30.01 -14.02 -21.08
C ALA A 539 -29.45 -15.44 -20.84
N HIS A 540 -29.40 -16.25 -21.91
CA HIS A 540 -28.91 -17.62 -21.88
C HIS A 540 -27.76 -17.88 -22.87
N THR A 541 -26.53 -17.66 -22.40
CA THR A 541 -25.26 -17.84 -23.15
C THR A 541 -25.16 -19.16 -23.92
N GLY A 542 -25.64 -20.27 -23.33
CA GLY A 542 -25.50 -21.61 -23.91
C GLY A 542 -26.48 -21.96 -25.04
N SER A 543 -27.46 -21.11 -25.37
CA SER A 543 -28.55 -21.47 -26.28
C SER A 543 -29.04 -20.37 -27.22
N ASN A 544 -28.32 -19.25 -27.36
CA ASN A 544 -28.73 -18.09 -28.18
C ASN A 544 -30.17 -17.60 -27.86
N HIS A 545 -30.57 -17.70 -26.59
CA HIS A 545 -31.96 -17.50 -26.16
C HIS A 545 -32.06 -16.45 -25.06
N LEU A 546 -33.24 -15.86 -24.93
CA LEU A 546 -33.59 -14.86 -23.94
C LEU A 546 -35.05 -15.11 -23.53
N SER A 547 -35.30 -15.14 -22.22
CA SER A 547 -36.65 -15.34 -21.66
C SER A 547 -37.11 -14.11 -20.87
N VAL A 548 -38.40 -13.82 -20.93
CA VAL A 548 -39.06 -12.79 -20.11
C VAL A 548 -39.95 -13.51 -19.11
N LEU A 549 -39.87 -13.12 -17.84
CA LEU A 549 -40.57 -13.72 -16.70
C LEU A 549 -41.42 -12.63 -16.06
N LEU A 550 -42.71 -12.58 -16.42
CA LEU A 550 -43.63 -11.55 -15.94
C LEU A 550 -43.96 -11.79 -14.46
N GLY A 551 -43.86 -10.76 -13.63
CA GLY A 551 -44.13 -10.81 -12.19
C GLY A 551 -45.62 -10.68 -11.86
N ASP A 552 -46.02 -11.13 -10.67
CA ASP A 552 -47.40 -10.99 -10.17
C ASP A 552 -47.55 -10.03 -8.97
N GLY A 553 -46.49 -9.27 -8.66
CA GLY A 553 -46.42 -8.38 -7.50
C GLY A 553 -46.28 -9.10 -6.15
N THR A 554 -46.18 -10.43 -6.13
CA THR A 554 -45.88 -11.23 -4.91
C THR A 554 -44.48 -11.86 -4.95
N GLY A 555 -43.69 -11.49 -5.95
CA GLY A 555 -42.38 -12.05 -6.29
C GLY A 555 -42.43 -13.38 -7.04
N GLU A 556 -43.60 -13.93 -7.37
CA GLU A 556 -43.72 -15.09 -8.27
C GLU A 556 -43.78 -14.65 -9.74
N PHE A 557 -43.36 -15.52 -10.65
CA PHE A 557 -43.12 -15.19 -12.07
C PHE A 557 -43.75 -16.18 -13.05
N GLN A 558 -44.05 -15.74 -14.28
CA GLN A 558 -44.53 -16.56 -15.40
C GLN A 558 -43.67 -16.37 -16.67
N ILE A 559 -43.13 -17.47 -17.22
CA ILE A 559 -42.26 -17.44 -18.42
C ILE A 559 -43.07 -17.12 -19.69
N LYS A 560 -42.60 -16.14 -20.45
CA LYS A 560 -43.02 -15.76 -21.81
C LYS A 560 -41.83 -15.92 -22.77
N ASP A 561 -41.60 -17.16 -23.23
CA ASP A 561 -40.56 -17.47 -24.24
C ASP A 561 -40.94 -16.83 -25.60
N HIS A 562 -40.12 -15.91 -26.10
CA HIS A 562 -40.31 -15.26 -27.41
C HIS A 562 -39.47 -15.95 -28.50
N PRO A 563 -39.88 -15.95 -29.78
CA PRO A 563 -38.94 -16.14 -30.88
C PRO A 563 -37.94 -14.97 -30.88
N VAL A 564 -36.77 -15.22 -30.29
CA VAL A 564 -35.69 -14.24 -30.19
C VAL A 564 -35.17 -13.88 -31.58
N ASP A 565 -34.67 -12.66 -31.74
CA ASP A 565 -34.02 -12.21 -32.97
C ASP A 565 -32.92 -13.21 -33.38
N ASN A 566 -32.94 -13.71 -34.62
CA ASN A 566 -31.94 -14.70 -35.07
C ASN A 566 -30.52 -14.12 -35.16
N ARG A 567 -30.36 -12.80 -34.97
CA ARG A 567 -29.07 -12.11 -34.78
C ARG A 567 -28.50 -12.26 -33.37
N ILE A 568 -29.30 -12.68 -32.38
CA ILE A 568 -28.84 -12.91 -31.00
C ILE A 568 -28.08 -14.23 -30.94
N ALA A 569 -26.81 -14.17 -30.50
CA ALA A 569 -25.92 -15.30 -30.36
C ALA A 569 -25.08 -15.19 -29.09
N SER A 570 -25.14 -16.22 -28.24
CA SER A 570 -24.54 -16.26 -26.90
C SER A 570 -24.75 -14.95 -26.10
N PRO A 571 -25.99 -14.55 -25.78
CA PRO A 571 -26.23 -13.34 -25.01
C PRO A 571 -25.68 -13.51 -23.58
N ASP A 572 -24.82 -12.58 -23.16
CA ASP A 572 -24.02 -12.64 -21.93
C ASP A 572 -24.45 -11.58 -20.89
N SER A 573 -24.96 -10.42 -21.34
CA SER A 573 -25.59 -9.40 -20.49
C SER A 573 -26.90 -8.84 -21.08
N ILE A 574 -27.68 -8.16 -20.24
CA ILE A 574 -28.99 -7.57 -20.54
C ILE A 574 -29.22 -6.34 -19.64
N THR A 575 -29.77 -5.26 -20.17
CA THR A 575 -30.35 -4.15 -19.38
C THR A 575 -31.60 -3.61 -20.05
N SER A 576 -32.28 -2.70 -19.36
CA SER A 576 -33.61 -2.17 -19.69
C SER A 576 -33.67 -0.65 -19.50
N GLY A 577 -34.45 0.05 -20.32
CA GLY A 577 -34.61 1.51 -20.20
C GLY A 577 -35.55 2.10 -21.25
N HIS A 578 -35.76 3.41 -21.21
CA HIS A 578 -36.52 4.16 -22.22
C HIS A 578 -35.56 4.62 -23.32
N PHE A 579 -35.37 3.76 -24.33
CA PHE A 579 -34.38 3.97 -25.39
C PHE A 579 -34.93 4.75 -26.58
N ASN A 580 -36.24 5.00 -26.63
CA ASN A 580 -36.92 5.81 -27.64
C ASN A 580 -38.18 6.52 -27.11
N ASP A 581 -38.71 7.51 -27.83
CA ASP A 581 -39.92 8.30 -27.51
C ASP A 581 -41.23 7.53 -27.75
N ASP A 582 -41.41 6.38 -27.08
CA ASP A 582 -42.67 5.60 -27.09
C ASP A 582 -43.22 5.15 -25.72
N ASP A 583 -42.67 5.70 -24.62
CA ASP A 583 -43.10 5.51 -23.22
C ASP A 583 -42.93 4.08 -22.65
N LYS A 584 -42.21 3.17 -23.33
CA LYS A 584 -42.04 1.77 -22.87
C LYS A 584 -40.62 1.46 -22.45
N ILE A 585 -40.49 0.36 -21.70
CA ILE A 585 -39.19 -0.24 -21.41
C ILE A 585 -38.75 -1.10 -22.59
N ASP A 586 -37.66 -0.67 -23.21
CA ASP A 586 -36.88 -1.39 -24.20
C ASP A 586 -35.83 -2.29 -23.53
N LEU A 587 -35.22 -3.20 -24.30
CA LEU A 587 -34.08 -4.01 -23.87
C LEU A 587 -32.85 -3.69 -24.71
N ALA A 588 -31.69 -3.68 -24.06
CA ALA A 588 -30.39 -3.77 -24.71
C ALA A 588 -29.77 -5.12 -24.34
N ILE A 589 -29.18 -5.81 -25.32
CA ILE A 589 -28.71 -7.19 -25.13
C ILE A 589 -27.31 -7.37 -25.69
N ALA A 590 -26.41 -7.68 -24.78
CA ALA A 590 -25.03 -7.97 -25.04
C ALA A 590 -24.86 -9.37 -25.63
N ASN A 591 -24.63 -9.49 -26.94
CA ASN A 591 -24.40 -10.75 -27.62
C ASN A 591 -22.94 -11.06 -27.91
N LYS A 592 -22.38 -12.01 -27.15
CA LYS A 592 -20.98 -12.46 -27.29
C LYS A 592 -20.68 -13.10 -28.65
N GLY A 593 -21.62 -13.89 -29.18
CA GLY A 593 -21.44 -14.64 -30.43
C GLY A 593 -21.65 -13.85 -31.72
N THR A 594 -22.38 -12.74 -31.68
CA THR A 594 -22.54 -11.82 -32.83
C THR A 594 -21.86 -10.46 -32.63
N LYS A 595 -21.17 -10.29 -31.50
CA LYS A 595 -20.30 -9.14 -31.25
C LYS A 595 -21.01 -7.79 -31.37
N LYS A 596 -22.26 -7.74 -30.90
CA LYS A 596 -23.18 -6.59 -31.03
C LYS A 596 -24.12 -6.42 -29.84
N VAL A 597 -24.40 -5.18 -29.51
CA VAL A 597 -25.53 -4.79 -28.67
C VAL A 597 -26.76 -4.80 -29.56
N TYR A 598 -27.77 -5.58 -29.19
CA TYR A 598 -29.06 -5.51 -29.87
C TYR A 598 -30.00 -4.67 -29.04
N ILE A 599 -30.44 -3.55 -29.59
CA ILE A 599 -31.62 -2.86 -29.07
C ILE A 599 -32.83 -3.66 -29.51
N LEU A 600 -33.73 -3.88 -28.58
CA LEU A 600 -34.98 -4.58 -28.75
C LEU A 600 -36.07 -3.65 -28.23
N TYR A 601 -36.77 -2.99 -29.16
CA TYR A 601 -37.80 -2.01 -28.83
C TYR A 601 -39.04 -2.70 -28.26
N GLY A 602 -39.43 -2.29 -27.06
CA GLY A 602 -40.52 -2.84 -26.27
C GLY A 602 -41.87 -2.63 -26.97
N GLN A 603 -42.75 -3.61 -26.87
CA GLN A 603 -44.11 -3.50 -27.40
C GLN A 603 -45.15 -3.16 -26.32
N GLY A 604 -44.74 -3.12 -25.05
CA GLY A 604 -45.61 -2.78 -23.91
C GLY A 604 -46.52 -3.94 -23.50
N ASP A 605 -46.07 -5.18 -23.71
CA ASP A 605 -46.76 -6.40 -23.27
C ASP A 605 -45.79 -7.51 -22.79
N GLY A 606 -44.49 -7.22 -22.68
CA GLY A 606 -43.43 -8.21 -22.51
C GLY A 606 -43.00 -8.91 -23.81
N THR A 607 -43.24 -8.32 -24.98
CA THR A 607 -42.59 -8.69 -26.26
C THR A 607 -41.80 -7.52 -26.83
N PHE A 608 -40.90 -7.85 -27.76
CA PHE A 608 -39.91 -6.94 -28.31
C PHE A 608 -39.76 -7.12 -29.82
N THR A 609 -39.46 -6.01 -30.52
CA THR A 609 -39.09 -6.01 -31.94
C THR A 609 -37.61 -5.73 -32.12
N SER A 610 -37.00 -6.36 -33.12
CA SER A 610 -35.66 -6.06 -33.62
C SER A 610 -35.45 -4.55 -33.82
N GLY A 611 -34.68 -3.92 -32.95
CA GLY A 611 -34.17 -2.57 -33.11
C GLY A 611 -32.79 -2.57 -33.78
N ASP A 612 -32.15 -1.41 -33.68
CA ASP A 612 -30.81 -1.18 -34.21
C ASP A 612 -29.75 -1.99 -33.45
N GLU A 613 -28.61 -2.20 -34.12
CA GLU A 613 -27.53 -3.06 -33.64
C GLU A 613 -26.20 -2.31 -33.57
N TYR A 614 -25.69 -2.14 -32.35
CA TYR A 614 -24.55 -1.29 -32.01
C TYR A 614 -23.32 -2.12 -31.69
N GLY A 615 -22.13 -1.53 -31.81
CA GLY A 615 -20.89 -2.26 -32.03
C GLY A 615 -20.96 -3.18 -33.26
N GLY A 616 -20.12 -4.22 -33.28
CA GLY A 616 -20.02 -5.16 -34.40
C GLY A 616 -18.65 -5.80 -34.52
N SER A 617 -17.64 -5.06 -34.07
CA SER A 617 -16.30 -5.55 -33.96
C SER A 617 -16.21 -6.59 -32.83
N ASN A 618 -16.95 -6.47 -31.70
CA ASN A 618 -16.65 -7.21 -30.45
C ASN A 618 -17.78 -7.57 -29.48
N GLU A 619 -17.48 -8.49 -28.57
CA GLU A 619 -18.39 -9.19 -27.66
C GLU A 619 -18.90 -8.31 -26.49
N PRO A 620 -20.09 -7.71 -26.53
CA PRO A 620 -20.65 -7.13 -25.31
C PRO A 620 -20.87 -8.18 -24.20
N SER A 621 -20.79 -7.74 -22.95
CA SER A 621 -20.43 -8.58 -21.80
C SER A 621 -21.02 -8.16 -20.45
N ALA A 622 -21.26 -6.87 -20.23
CA ALA A 622 -22.09 -6.35 -19.12
C ALA A 622 -22.95 -5.15 -19.59
N LEU A 623 -24.05 -4.82 -18.90
CA LEU A 623 -24.99 -3.78 -19.33
C LEU A 623 -25.69 -3.10 -18.14
N ALA A 624 -25.97 -1.80 -18.25
CA ALA A 624 -26.76 -0.97 -17.33
C ALA A 624 -27.23 0.31 -18.07
N SER A 625 -27.97 1.18 -17.40
CA SER A 625 -28.66 2.29 -18.05
C SER A 625 -28.96 3.41 -17.07
N GLY A 626 -29.01 4.64 -17.59
CA GLY A 626 -29.25 5.87 -16.80
C GLY A 626 -29.26 7.10 -17.71
N ASP A 627 -29.63 8.26 -17.15
CA ASP A 627 -29.63 9.55 -17.85
C ASP A 627 -28.31 10.26 -17.54
N PHE A 628 -27.30 10.04 -18.40
CA PHE A 628 -25.91 10.40 -18.15
C PHE A 628 -25.54 11.77 -18.72
N ASN A 629 -26.23 12.18 -19.79
CA ASN A 629 -26.12 13.53 -20.35
C ASN A 629 -27.16 14.54 -19.83
N ARG A 630 -28.16 14.08 -19.04
CA ARG A 630 -29.27 14.89 -18.53
C ARG A 630 -30.17 15.49 -19.62
N ASP A 631 -30.26 14.84 -20.77
CA ASP A 631 -31.24 15.15 -21.82
C ASP A 631 -32.62 14.50 -21.57
N GLY A 632 -32.68 13.52 -20.66
CA GLY A 632 -33.89 12.88 -20.18
C GLY A 632 -34.24 11.53 -20.82
N TRP A 633 -33.38 10.98 -21.68
CA TRP A 633 -33.50 9.61 -22.20
C TRP A 633 -32.67 8.62 -21.38
N ALA A 634 -32.96 7.32 -21.52
CA ALA A 634 -32.08 6.32 -20.94
C ALA A 634 -30.94 6.05 -21.92
N ASP A 635 -29.74 6.45 -21.54
CA ASP A 635 -28.52 6.00 -22.15
C ASP A 635 -28.22 4.56 -21.70
N ILE A 636 -27.47 3.79 -22.49
CA ILE A 636 -27.09 2.42 -22.14
C ILE A 636 -25.59 2.37 -21.94
N ALA A 637 -25.16 2.01 -20.74
CA ALA A 637 -23.82 1.55 -20.46
C ALA A 637 -23.65 0.09 -20.94
N VAL A 638 -22.72 -0.17 -21.86
CA VAL A 638 -22.52 -1.44 -22.57
C VAL A 638 -21.08 -1.94 -22.56
N ALA A 639 -20.75 -2.81 -21.63
CA ALA A 639 -19.39 -3.34 -21.52
C ALA A 639 -19.13 -4.19 -22.75
N ILE A 640 -18.05 -3.91 -23.49
CA ILE A 640 -17.67 -4.68 -24.67
C ILE A 640 -16.29 -5.25 -24.54
N ASN A 641 -16.28 -6.57 -24.50
CA ASN A 641 -15.17 -7.48 -24.45
C ASN A 641 -14.78 -7.91 -25.86
N GLY A 642 -13.52 -7.99 -26.18
CA GLY A 642 -13.09 -8.73 -27.36
C GLY A 642 -11.59 -8.93 -27.31
N PRO A 643 -10.99 -9.47 -28.36
CA PRO A 643 -9.67 -10.05 -28.28
C PRO A 643 -8.55 -9.02 -28.49
N THR A 644 -8.76 -7.71 -28.23
CA THR A 644 -7.70 -6.68 -28.13
C THR A 644 -8.15 -5.52 -27.22
N GLU A 645 -8.67 -4.43 -27.78
CA GLU A 645 -9.13 -3.18 -27.15
C GLU A 645 -10.33 -3.37 -26.28
N TYR A 646 -10.79 -2.43 -25.44
CA TYR A 646 -12.09 -2.55 -24.78
C TYR A 646 -12.34 -1.43 -23.81
N SER A 647 -13.59 -1.38 -23.35
CA SER A 647 -14.38 -0.21 -23.59
C SER A 647 -15.86 -0.60 -23.29
N LEU A 648 -16.73 0.33 -22.90
CA LEU A 648 -18.04 0.09 -22.27
C LEU A 648 -19.13 1.10 -22.69
N HIS A 649 -19.58 1.10 -23.95
CA HIS A 649 -20.35 2.21 -24.55
C HIS A 649 -21.40 2.83 -23.63
N ILE A 650 -21.39 4.15 -23.44
CA ILE A 650 -22.64 4.91 -23.33
C ILE A 650 -23.28 5.05 -24.72
N LEU A 651 -24.13 4.10 -25.10
CA LEU A 651 -25.09 4.41 -26.14
C LEU A 651 -25.94 5.60 -25.63
N PHE A 652 -25.57 6.82 -26.00
CA PHE A 652 -26.30 8.04 -25.67
C PHE A 652 -27.59 8.03 -26.47
N GLY A 653 -28.69 7.96 -25.74
CA GLY A 653 -30.02 7.95 -26.29
C GLY A 653 -30.30 9.23 -27.06
N ASN A 654 -31.39 9.20 -27.80
CA ASN A 654 -32.20 10.38 -28.00
C ASN A 654 -33.62 9.92 -28.30
N GLN A 655 -34.54 10.87 -28.26
CA GLN A 655 -35.96 10.72 -28.59
C GLN A 655 -36.27 9.97 -29.93
N THR A 656 -35.31 9.74 -30.84
CA THR A 656 -35.57 9.01 -32.09
C THR A 656 -35.20 7.52 -32.06
N GLY A 657 -34.70 7.00 -30.93
CA GLY A 657 -34.26 5.61 -30.79
C GLY A 657 -32.87 5.32 -31.36
N THR A 658 -32.31 6.24 -32.14
CA THR A 658 -30.94 6.11 -32.65
C THR A 658 -29.95 6.50 -31.58
N PHE A 659 -29.09 5.58 -31.19
CA PHE A 659 -28.01 5.88 -30.28
C PHE A 659 -26.85 6.57 -30.98
N ARG A 660 -26.36 7.67 -30.38
CA ARG A 660 -24.95 8.02 -30.53
C ARG A 660 -24.20 7.13 -29.55
N GLU A 661 -23.63 6.06 -30.06
CA GLU A 661 -22.57 5.33 -29.38
C GLU A 661 -21.37 6.28 -29.24
N GLU A 662 -21.33 7.28 -28.35
CA GLU A 662 -20.22 8.24 -28.36
C GLU A 662 -18.87 7.57 -28.03
N THR A 663 -17.82 8.35 -28.01
CA THR A 663 -16.56 8.05 -27.36
C THR A 663 -16.15 9.31 -26.62
N ILE A 664 -15.74 9.13 -25.37
CA ILE A 664 -15.77 10.02 -24.22
C ILE A 664 -14.80 9.40 -23.11
N SER A 665 -13.61 8.73 -23.34
CA SER A 665 -12.65 7.91 -22.42
C SER A 665 -12.41 6.31 -22.44
N THR A 666 -11.35 5.66 -21.85
CA THR A 666 -11.14 4.14 -21.90
C THR A 666 -10.36 3.26 -20.85
N PHE A 667 -10.08 1.93 -21.12
CA PHE A 667 -10.37 0.78 -20.19
C PHE A 667 -9.52 -0.54 -20.17
N SER A 668 -9.91 -1.71 -19.48
CA SER A 668 -9.34 -3.12 -19.68
C SER A 668 -9.71 -4.63 -19.13
N SER A 669 -10.31 -5.16 -18.00
CA SER A 669 -10.17 -6.68 -17.60
C SER A 669 -11.29 -7.76 -17.17
N GLN A 670 -11.79 -8.64 -18.10
CA GLN A 670 -12.92 -9.62 -18.46
C GLN A 670 -14.53 -9.47 -18.48
N ALA A 671 -15.24 -8.39 -18.88
CA ALA A 671 -16.58 -7.94 -18.35
C ALA A 671 -17.57 -8.90 -17.70
N PHE A 672 -17.95 -8.56 -16.46
CA PHE A 672 -18.81 -9.41 -15.65
C PHE A 672 -20.01 -8.76 -14.93
N SER A 673 -20.13 -7.44 -14.75
CA SER A 673 -21.35 -6.73 -14.24
C SER A 673 -21.22 -5.23 -14.53
N LEU A 674 -22.12 -4.35 -14.05
CA LEU A 674 -21.98 -2.89 -13.95
C LEU A 674 -22.74 -2.34 -12.69
N ALA A 675 -22.59 -1.07 -12.29
CA ALA A 675 -23.39 -0.35 -11.28
C ALA A 675 -23.33 1.19 -11.48
N VAL A 676 -24.25 1.95 -10.85
CA VAL A 676 -24.41 3.42 -10.98
C VAL A 676 -24.74 4.00 -9.58
N GLY A 677 -24.28 5.22 -9.25
CA GLY A 677 -24.46 5.93 -7.96
C GLY A 677 -24.23 7.45 -8.04
N ASP A 678 -24.06 8.12 -6.90
CA ASP A 678 -23.65 9.53 -6.72
C ASP A 678 -22.41 9.57 -5.81
N TYR A 679 -21.21 9.30 -6.35
CA TYR A 679 -20.03 9.05 -5.52
C TYR A 679 -19.34 10.36 -5.08
N ASN A 680 -19.25 11.44 -5.87
CA ASN A 680 -18.65 12.69 -5.33
C ASN A 680 -19.63 13.53 -4.50
N GLY A 681 -20.93 13.22 -4.50
CA GLY A 681 -21.97 13.92 -3.75
C GLY A 681 -22.54 15.16 -4.45
N ASP A 682 -22.21 15.39 -5.73
CA ASP A 682 -22.75 16.49 -6.53
C ASP A 682 -24.06 16.17 -7.30
N LYS A 683 -24.54 14.92 -7.16
CA LYS A 683 -25.88 14.43 -7.55
C LYS A 683 -26.07 14.08 -9.01
N LYS A 684 -25.01 13.69 -9.69
CA LYS A 684 -25.10 13.14 -11.05
C LYS A 684 -25.20 11.62 -10.97
N LEU A 685 -25.34 11.00 -12.14
CA LEU A 685 -25.28 9.55 -12.23
C LEU A 685 -23.88 9.20 -12.63
N ASP A 686 -23.26 8.50 -11.70
CA ASP A 686 -21.85 8.24 -11.67
C ASP A 686 -21.70 6.73 -11.82
N ILE A 687 -20.80 6.21 -12.66
CA ILE A 687 -20.88 4.80 -13.08
C ILE A 687 -19.62 4.03 -12.69
N ALA A 688 -19.81 2.84 -12.14
CA ALA A 688 -18.78 2.07 -11.46
C ALA A 688 -19.09 0.58 -11.58
N VAL A 689 -18.12 -0.25 -11.96
CA VAL A 689 -18.37 -1.54 -12.64
C VAL A 689 -17.30 -2.60 -12.18
N PRO A 690 -17.28 -3.91 -12.57
CA PRO A 690 -16.33 -4.92 -12.07
C PRO A 690 -15.17 -5.40 -13.04
N THR A 691 -13.79 -5.50 -12.81
CA THR A 691 -12.44 -5.68 -13.57
C THR A 691 -11.65 -6.90 -13.12
N LEU A 692 -10.37 -7.14 -13.46
CA LEU A 692 -9.50 -8.20 -12.92
C LEU A 692 -8.25 -7.66 -12.20
N LEU A 693 -7.15 -7.20 -12.82
CA LEU A 693 -5.93 -6.73 -12.10
C LEU A 693 -5.96 -5.52 -11.17
N ARG A 694 -6.38 -5.71 -9.94
CA ARG A 694 -6.04 -4.78 -8.88
C ARG A 694 -6.57 -3.37 -9.14
N SER A 695 -7.50 -3.20 -10.07
CA SER A 695 -7.75 -1.97 -10.79
C SER A 695 -9.23 -1.65 -11.21
N VAL A 696 -10.04 -0.99 -10.31
CA VAL A 696 -11.38 -0.32 -10.33
C VAL A 696 -11.86 1.01 -10.93
N SER A 697 -12.61 0.85 -11.99
CA SER A 697 -13.50 1.83 -12.57
C SER A 697 -14.55 2.63 -11.67
N VAL A 698 -14.56 3.97 -11.47
CA VAL A 698 -15.59 4.82 -10.76
C VAL A 698 -15.75 6.24 -11.35
N PHE A 699 -16.95 6.69 -11.79
CA PHE A 699 -17.05 7.87 -12.69
C PHE A 699 -18.21 8.81 -12.43
N MET A 700 -17.99 9.97 -11.82
CA MET A 700 -18.94 11.05 -11.72
C MET A 700 -19.12 11.84 -12.99
N GLY A 701 -20.36 11.97 -13.43
CA GLY A 701 -20.69 12.88 -14.51
C GLY A 701 -20.14 14.29 -14.25
N ASP A 702 -19.89 15.05 -15.32
CA ASP A 702 -20.18 16.48 -15.27
C ASP A 702 -21.68 16.76 -15.49
N GLY A 703 -22.44 15.72 -15.89
CA GLY A 703 -23.87 15.75 -16.10
C GLY A 703 -24.25 16.37 -17.44
N THR A 704 -23.33 16.39 -18.39
CA THR A 704 -23.52 16.78 -19.80
C THR A 704 -23.18 15.65 -20.78
N GLY A 705 -22.84 14.47 -20.25
CA GLY A 705 -22.32 13.31 -20.98
C GLY A 705 -20.81 13.16 -20.87
N SER A 706 -20.10 14.15 -20.29
CA SER A 706 -18.65 14.09 -20.11
C SER A 706 -18.25 13.69 -18.69
N PHE A 707 -17.30 12.77 -18.55
CA PHE A 707 -16.72 12.37 -17.26
C PHE A 707 -15.20 12.02 -17.35
N GLY A 708 -14.22 12.80 -16.79
CA GLY A 708 -12.69 12.66 -16.68
C GLY A 708 -12.00 12.48 -15.26
N LEU A 709 -10.87 11.78 -15.08
CA LEU A 709 -10.66 10.93 -13.87
C LEU A 709 -10.42 11.59 -12.51
N GLU A 710 -10.96 10.93 -11.49
CA GLU A 710 -10.64 11.10 -10.10
C GLU A 710 -9.47 10.19 -9.77
N ASN A 711 -9.45 9.52 -8.63
CA ASN A 711 -8.26 8.79 -8.16
C ASN A 711 -8.37 7.30 -8.44
N SER A 712 -7.34 6.50 -8.13
CA SER A 712 -7.28 5.01 -8.11
C SER A 712 -7.42 4.30 -6.76
N TYR A 713 -7.67 2.98 -6.71
CA TYR A 713 -8.16 2.19 -5.54
C TYR A 713 -8.04 0.62 -5.39
N SER A 714 -6.85 0.12 -5.00
CA SER A 714 -6.15 -1.16 -5.37
C SER A 714 -6.61 -2.56 -4.95
N THR A 715 -6.92 -3.41 -5.92
CA THR A 715 -7.49 -4.76 -5.69
C THR A 715 -6.49 -5.97 -5.74
N ASP A 716 -6.82 -7.30 -5.57
CA ASP A 716 -6.15 -8.54 -5.00
C ASP A 716 -6.12 -10.00 -5.66
N VAL A 717 -7.22 -10.76 -6.00
CA VAL A 717 -7.57 -11.56 -7.26
C VAL A 717 -9.12 -11.80 -7.51
N MET A 718 -9.53 -11.70 -8.78
CA MET A 718 -10.73 -11.66 -9.67
C MET A 718 -12.10 -11.03 -9.25
N PRO A 719 -12.30 -9.71 -9.21
CA PRO A 719 -13.61 -9.06 -9.00
C PRO A 719 -14.60 -9.29 -10.14
N ARG A 720 -15.67 -10.02 -9.86
CA ARG A 720 -16.65 -10.41 -10.88
C ARG A 720 -17.92 -9.57 -10.89
N SER A 721 -18.12 -8.74 -9.87
CA SER A 721 -19.24 -7.81 -9.78
C SER A 721 -18.90 -6.66 -8.87
N VAL A 722 -19.59 -5.55 -9.07
CA VAL A 722 -19.62 -4.31 -8.28
C VAL A 722 -20.96 -4.22 -7.55
N ALA A 723 -21.01 -3.44 -6.48
CA ALA A 723 -22.20 -2.83 -5.92
C ALA A 723 -21.89 -1.40 -5.47
N ALA A 724 -22.91 -0.53 -5.44
CA ALA A 724 -22.81 0.89 -5.10
C ALA A 724 -23.70 1.25 -3.89
N GLY A 725 -23.27 2.23 -3.10
CA GLY A 725 -24.04 2.84 -2.02
C GLY A 725 -23.21 3.27 -0.81
N ASP A 726 -23.62 4.34 -0.14
CA ASP A 726 -23.03 4.95 1.08
C ASP A 726 -22.72 3.95 2.23
N PHE A 727 -21.45 3.58 2.44
CA PHE A 727 -20.98 2.63 3.47
C PHE A 727 -20.47 3.32 4.76
N ASN A 728 -20.09 4.62 4.76
CA ASN A 728 -19.76 5.37 5.99
C ASN A 728 -20.84 6.29 6.57
N ASN A 729 -21.88 6.63 5.80
CA ASN A 729 -22.90 7.65 6.09
C ASN A 729 -22.43 9.12 5.96
N ASP A 730 -21.61 9.48 4.96
CA ASP A 730 -21.23 10.87 4.63
C ASP A 730 -21.99 11.50 3.45
N SER A 731 -23.03 10.80 2.96
CA SER A 731 -24.00 11.23 1.94
C SER A 731 -23.47 11.24 0.51
N LYS A 732 -22.68 10.22 0.22
CA LYS A 732 -22.06 9.88 -1.06
C LYS A 732 -22.10 8.37 -1.20
N ASP A 733 -22.25 7.86 -2.40
CA ASP A 733 -22.19 6.42 -2.59
C ASP A 733 -20.74 5.93 -2.48
N ASP A 734 -20.52 4.85 -1.73
CA ASP A 734 -19.27 4.08 -1.71
C ASP A 734 -19.46 2.79 -2.53
N LEU A 735 -18.39 2.06 -2.86
CA LEU A 735 -18.50 0.90 -3.77
C LEU A 735 -17.96 -0.44 -3.25
N ALA A 736 -18.26 -1.56 -3.92
CA ALA A 736 -17.94 -2.89 -3.39
C ALA A 736 -17.73 -3.94 -4.47
N THR A 737 -16.75 -4.86 -4.35
CA THR A 737 -16.52 -5.94 -5.34
C THR A 737 -16.41 -7.34 -4.81
N ALA A 738 -16.70 -8.33 -5.69
CA ALA A 738 -16.69 -9.77 -5.43
C ALA A 738 -15.49 -10.50 -6.05
N ASN A 739 -14.44 -10.77 -5.28
CA ASN A 739 -13.09 -11.10 -5.76
C ASN A 739 -12.79 -12.61 -5.92
N TYR A 740 -13.28 -13.17 -7.02
CA TYR A 740 -13.34 -14.56 -7.52
C TYR A 740 -12.04 -15.40 -7.51
N TYR A 741 -10.85 -14.86 -7.32
CA TYR A 741 -9.61 -15.67 -7.25
C TYR A 741 -8.80 -15.42 -5.96
N ALA A 742 -8.97 -14.29 -5.27
CA ALA A 742 -8.48 -14.09 -3.91
C ALA A 742 -9.44 -14.65 -2.87
N ASP A 743 -10.68 -14.94 -3.27
CA ASP A 743 -11.76 -15.34 -2.39
C ASP A 743 -12.04 -14.26 -1.30
N ASN A 744 -11.96 -12.98 -1.67
CA ASN A 744 -12.30 -11.81 -0.83
C ASN A 744 -13.30 -10.83 -1.48
N VAL A 745 -13.51 -9.64 -0.90
CA VAL A 745 -14.46 -8.59 -1.34
C VAL A 745 -13.90 -7.21 -1.03
N THR A 746 -14.45 -6.20 -1.69
CA THR A 746 -14.27 -4.78 -1.33
C THR A 746 -15.54 -4.02 -0.97
N ILE A 747 -15.38 -2.86 -0.31
CA ILE A 747 -16.32 -2.03 0.45
C ILE A 747 -15.76 -0.60 0.75
N ILE A 748 -15.90 0.42 -0.10
CA ILE A 748 -15.26 1.74 0.07
C ILE A 748 -15.89 2.57 1.26
N LYS A 749 -15.44 3.80 1.64
CA LYS A 749 -15.79 4.49 2.96
C LYS A 749 -15.99 6.05 3.06
N SER A 750 -14.98 6.97 3.06
CA SER A 750 -15.12 8.45 3.37
C SER A 750 -14.62 9.47 2.30
N PHE A 751 -14.76 10.81 2.45
CA PHE A 751 -14.39 11.76 1.35
C PHE A 751 -13.78 13.15 1.74
N PRO A 752 -12.84 13.77 0.97
CA PRO A 752 -12.30 15.12 1.19
C PRO A 752 -12.45 16.08 -0.03
N PRO A 753 -11.82 17.26 0.03
CA PRO A 753 -11.42 18.03 -1.16
C PRO A 753 -10.07 18.78 -1.04
N LYS A 754 -9.52 19.24 -2.18
CA LYS A 754 -8.27 20.02 -2.33
C LYS A 754 -8.31 21.36 -1.59
N VAL A 755 -7.19 21.78 -0.97
CA VAL A 755 -7.08 23.03 -0.17
C VAL A 755 -6.13 24.05 -0.84
N PRO A 756 -6.45 25.37 -0.91
CA PRO A 756 -5.64 26.34 -1.64
C PRO A 756 -4.60 27.09 -0.78
N GLU A 757 -3.42 27.34 -1.35
CA GLU A 757 -2.35 28.15 -0.77
C GLU A 757 -2.55 29.68 -0.91
N SER A 758 -1.69 30.47 -0.23
CA SER A 758 -1.63 31.93 -0.35
C SER A 758 -0.20 32.46 -0.43
N GLU A 759 0.13 33.16 -1.52
CA GLU A 759 1.48 33.64 -1.86
C GLU A 759 2.19 34.50 -0.77
N PRO A 760 3.50 34.28 -0.56
CA PRO A 760 4.41 35.24 0.07
C PRO A 760 5.46 35.79 -0.92
N SER A 761 5.16 36.91 -1.59
CA SER A 761 6.07 37.53 -2.58
C SER A 761 7.33 38.21 -1.98
N VAL A 762 8.56 37.77 -2.35
CA VAL A 762 9.80 38.59 -2.31
C VAL A 762 10.75 38.21 -3.47
N THR A 763 11.49 39.21 -3.98
CA THR A 763 12.36 39.23 -5.18
C THR A 763 13.63 38.35 -5.15
N GLN A 764 14.07 37.92 -6.35
CA GLN A 764 15.40 37.36 -6.69
C GLN A 764 16.61 38.15 -6.16
N PRO A 765 17.74 37.43 -5.98
CA PRO A 765 19.09 37.91 -6.31
C PRO A 765 19.82 37.02 -7.36
N ASP A 766 20.83 37.57 -8.03
CA ASP A 766 21.52 36.95 -9.20
C ASP A 766 22.47 35.77 -8.92
N ASN A 767 22.65 34.95 -9.98
CA ASN A 767 23.72 34.00 -10.39
C ASN A 767 24.92 33.67 -9.46
N PRO A 768 25.44 32.43 -9.46
CA PRO A 768 26.24 31.87 -8.37
C PRO A 768 27.72 32.30 -8.34
N ASN A 769 28.34 32.06 -7.19
CA ASN A 769 29.79 32.10 -6.96
C ASN A 769 30.22 30.92 -6.05
N PRO A 770 31.51 30.55 -5.99
CA PRO A 770 31.91 29.14 -5.85
C PRO A 770 31.76 28.50 -4.47
N VAL A 771 31.74 27.16 -4.50
CA VAL A 771 31.70 26.24 -3.36
C VAL A 771 32.67 26.63 -2.25
N ASN A 772 32.13 26.82 -1.03
CA ASN A 772 32.90 27.06 0.19
C ASN A 772 32.84 25.85 1.13
N THR A 773 33.95 25.12 1.20
CA THR A 773 34.35 24.31 2.35
C THR A 773 35.83 24.70 2.64
N ILE A 774 36.40 24.62 3.85
CA ILE A 774 36.11 23.78 5.02
C ILE A 774 36.44 24.59 6.30
N PRO A 775 35.60 24.57 7.36
CA PRO A 775 36.05 24.76 8.73
C PRO A 775 36.67 23.47 9.27
N ASP A 776 37.93 23.54 9.70
CA ASP A 776 38.69 22.42 10.29
C ASP A 776 38.05 21.98 11.62
N ASN A 777 37.53 20.74 11.70
CA ASN A 777 36.91 20.24 12.93
C ASN A 777 37.89 19.34 13.71
N PRO A 778 38.31 19.75 14.91
CA PRO A 778 39.18 18.93 15.73
C PRO A 778 38.41 17.78 16.38
N ILE A 779 38.88 16.55 16.20
CA ILE A 779 38.47 15.44 17.07
C ILE A 779 39.33 15.43 18.34
N ILE A 780 38.88 14.73 19.37
CA ILE A 780 39.63 14.55 20.61
C ILE A 780 39.82 13.05 20.85
N LEU A 781 41.05 12.60 21.07
CA LEU A 781 41.40 11.22 21.40
C LEU A 781 42.06 11.20 22.77
N ASP A 782 41.41 10.60 23.77
CA ASP A 782 41.89 10.56 25.17
C ASP A 782 42.39 11.93 25.67
N ASP A 783 41.49 12.93 25.61
CA ASP A 783 41.72 14.36 25.92
C ASP A 783 42.75 15.10 25.03
N VAL A 784 43.38 14.45 24.05
CA VAL A 784 44.30 15.08 23.08
C VAL A 784 43.53 15.56 21.85
N LYS A 785 43.55 16.87 21.60
CA LYS A 785 42.97 17.52 20.40
C LYS A 785 43.78 17.19 19.13
N LEU A 786 43.09 16.81 18.06
CA LEU A 786 43.66 16.43 16.77
C LEU A 786 42.99 17.22 15.64
N ASP A 787 43.69 18.24 15.14
CA ASP A 787 43.26 19.07 14.02
C ASP A 787 43.42 18.34 12.67
N LYS A 788 42.64 18.73 11.65
CA LYS A 788 42.70 18.24 10.26
C LYS A 788 42.34 16.77 10.04
N ILE A 789 41.64 16.15 10.98
CA ILE A 789 41.10 14.78 10.84
C ILE A 789 39.61 14.79 10.48
N ALA A 790 38.81 15.74 10.96
CA ALA A 790 37.39 15.87 10.56
C ALA A 790 37.11 17.20 9.85
N THR A 791 36.10 17.19 8.98
CA THR A 791 35.67 18.36 8.19
C THR A 791 34.16 18.55 8.30
N LEU A 792 33.72 19.78 8.57
CA LEU A 792 32.30 20.14 8.61
C LEU A 792 31.82 20.57 7.22
N LYS A 793 30.62 20.12 6.83
CA LYS A 793 29.80 20.70 5.75
C LYS A 793 28.38 20.90 6.28
N GLU A 794 27.79 22.08 6.06
CA GLU A 794 26.37 22.31 6.34
C GLU A 794 25.58 22.21 5.03
N VAL A 795 24.42 21.56 5.07
CA VAL A 795 23.51 21.27 3.95
C VAL A 795 22.06 21.28 4.43
N VAL A 796 21.11 21.26 3.51
CA VAL A 796 19.74 20.77 3.78
C VAL A 796 19.64 19.36 3.18
N VAL A 797 18.87 18.47 3.81
CA VAL A 797 18.56 17.11 3.32
C VAL A 797 17.14 16.78 3.80
N GLY A 798 16.20 16.52 2.90
CA GLY A 798 14.79 16.25 3.24
C GLY A 798 14.19 17.33 4.16
N GLY A 799 14.25 18.60 3.70
CA GLY A 799 13.81 19.79 4.45
C GLY A 799 14.60 20.14 5.73
N GLN A 800 15.43 19.25 6.28
CA GLN A 800 16.14 19.46 7.55
C GLN A 800 17.57 19.99 7.35
N SER A 801 17.87 21.12 7.99
CA SER A 801 19.25 21.61 8.07
C SER A 801 20.14 20.59 8.80
N THR A 802 21.20 20.16 8.13
CA THR A 802 22.05 19.04 8.52
C THR A 802 23.53 19.41 8.44
N THR A 803 24.29 19.14 9.50
CA THR A 803 25.76 19.24 9.50
C THR A 803 26.37 17.86 9.33
N ILE A 804 27.02 17.67 8.19
CA ILE A 804 27.83 16.49 7.88
C ILE A 804 29.23 16.67 8.47
N VAL A 805 29.74 15.62 9.11
CA VAL A 805 31.08 15.54 9.70
C VAL A 805 31.78 14.30 9.17
N SER A 806 32.58 14.48 8.12
CA SER A 806 33.34 13.41 7.48
C SER A 806 34.74 13.31 8.09
N LEU A 807 35.22 12.08 8.36
CA LEU A 807 36.53 11.82 8.98
C LEU A 807 37.54 11.21 8.01
N ASP A 808 38.80 11.67 8.07
CA ASP A 808 39.93 11.14 7.32
C ASP A 808 40.37 9.78 7.89
N THR A 809 40.02 8.71 7.16
CA THR A 809 40.31 7.31 7.52
C THR A 809 41.79 7.05 7.77
N GLU A 810 42.68 7.49 6.89
CA GLU A 810 44.10 7.14 6.99
C GLU A 810 44.79 7.92 8.10
N LYS A 811 44.46 9.21 8.30
CA LYS A 811 44.94 9.98 9.47
C LYS A 811 44.43 9.38 10.78
N LEU A 812 43.15 9.01 10.86
CA LEU A 812 42.61 8.45 12.11
C LEU A 812 43.26 7.11 12.45
N ILE A 813 43.38 6.21 11.46
CA ILE A 813 44.07 4.92 11.64
C ILE A 813 45.51 5.13 12.09
N ALA A 814 46.26 6.03 11.44
CA ALA A 814 47.65 6.34 11.81
C ALA A 814 47.80 6.87 13.26
N VAL A 815 46.81 7.61 13.78
CA VAL A 815 46.84 8.11 15.17
C VAL A 815 46.35 7.06 16.19
N LEU A 816 45.68 6.00 15.74
CA LEU A 816 45.26 4.85 16.57
C LEU A 816 46.29 3.71 16.60
N GLU A 817 47.30 3.70 15.73
CA GLU A 817 48.31 2.63 15.69
C GLU A 817 48.97 2.40 17.06
N GLY A 818 48.97 1.15 17.51
CA GLY A 818 49.56 0.73 18.79
C GLY A 818 48.73 1.03 20.04
N LYS A 819 47.53 1.63 19.91
CA LYS A 819 46.64 1.99 21.03
C LYS A 819 45.45 1.02 21.12
N ASN A 820 44.87 0.88 22.32
CA ASN A 820 43.67 0.08 22.58
C ASN A 820 42.81 0.73 23.68
N ASN A 821 41.52 0.37 23.75
CA ASN A 821 40.52 0.87 24.70
C ASN A 821 40.41 2.41 24.72
N GLN A 822 40.52 3.03 23.55
CA GLN A 822 40.54 4.49 23.39
C GLN A 822 39.13 5.10 23.42
N SER A 823 39.04 6.40 23.67
CA SER A 823 37.82 7.20 23.56
C SER A 823 38.02 8.32 22.53
N ILE A 824 37.40 8.18 21.36
CA ILE A 824 37.30 9.28 20.39
C ILE A 824 36.05 10.09 20.71
N ILE A 825 36.21 11.40 20.87
CA ILE A 825 35.12 12.37 20.89
C ILE A 825 35.18 13.17 19.59
N ILE A 826 34.04 13.24 18.91
CA ILE A 826 33.79 14.04 17.71
C ILE A 826 32.87 15.19 18.17
N PRO A 827 33.42 16.34 18.58
CA PRO A 827 32.62 17.48 18.99
C PRO A 827 32.00 18.16 17.75
N VAL A 828 30.73 18.51 17.82
CA VAL A 828 30.00 19.14 16.72
C VAL A 828 29.10 20.27 17.25
N THR A 829 29.60 21.50 17.11
CA THR A 829 28.83 22.72 17.43
C THR A 829 28.31 23.35 16.14
N SER A 830 27.03 23.13 15.83
CA SER A 830 26.30 23.78 14.74
C SER A 830 24.93 24.28 15.22
N LYS A 831 24.19 25.00 14.38
CA LYS A 831 22.76 25.32 14.55
C LYS A 831 21.82 24.36 13.82
N SER A 832 22.37 23.47 12.98
CA SER A 832 21.61 22.46 12.23
C SER A 832 20.72 21.61 13.14
N GLU A 833 19.59 21.18 12.60
CA GLU A 833 18.64 20.31 13.31
C GLU A 833 19.11 18.85 13.40
N VAL A 834 19.97 18.43 12.46
CA VAL A 834 20.58 17.09 12.43
C VAL A 834 22.10 17.19 12.32
N ILE A 835 22.80 16.32 13.02
CA ILE A 835 24.24 16.05 12.89
C ILE A 835 24.41 14.66 12.28
N GLN A 836 25.08 14.58 11.12
CA GLN A 836 25.46 13.32 10.47
C GLN A 836 26.98 13.13 10.55
N THR A 837 27.44 12.12 11.27
CA THR A 837 28.85 11.74 11.27
C THR A 837 29.09 10.60 10.27
N GLU A 838 30.06 10.77 9.38
CA GLU A 838 30.38 9.82 8.32
C GLU A 838 31.71 9.13 8.61
N LEU A 839 31.65 7.80 8.73
CA LEU A 839 32.78 6.90 8.91
C LEU A 839 32.79 5.91 7.72
N ASN A 840 33.87 5.13 7.54
CA ASN A 840 33.85 4.00 6.60
C ASN A 840 34.20 2.67 7.29
N GLY A 841 33.80 1.55 6.72
CA GLY A 841 33.94 0.23 7.34
C GLY A 841 35.40 -0.15 7.68
N LYS A 842 36.39 0.32 6.92
CA LYS A 842 37.82 0.17 7.21
C LYS A 842 38.23 0.93 8.48
N MET A 843 37.71 2.15 8.65
CA MET A 843 37.83 2.92 9.87
C MET A 843 37.16 2.19 11.04
N ILE A 844 35.89 1.76 10.89
CA ILE A 844 35.18 0.96 11.90
C ILE A 844 35.96 -0.29 12.28
N LYS A 845 36.53 -1.01 11.33
CA LYS A 845 37.31 -2.23 11.60
C LYS A 845 38.55 -1.97 12.45
N SER A 846 39.21 -0.83 12.23
CA SER A 846 40.32 -0.40 13.08
C SER A 846 39.84 -0.06 14.51
N LEU A 847 38.68 0.60 14.62
CA LEU A 847 38.05 0.93 15.90
C LEU A 847 37.57 -0.31 16.67
N GLU A 848 37.03 -1.33 16.00
CA GLU A 848 36.67 -2.63 16.60
C GLU A 848 37.89 -3.38 17.13
N LYS A 849 38.94 -3.48 16.30
CA LYS A 849 40.20 -4.17 16.61
C LYS A 849 40.90 -3.57 17.82
N THR A 850 40.74 -2.27 18.03
CA THR A 850 41.32 -1.51 19.15
C THR A 850 40.38 -1.34 20.35
N ASP A 851 39.15 -1.89 20.30
CA ASP A 851 38.12 -1.73 21.34
C ASP A 851 37.79 -0.24 21.66
N THR A 852 37.85 0.61 20.63
CA THR A 852 37.69 2.05 20.76
C THR A 852 36.22 2.45 20.86
N VAL A 853 35.89 3.33 21.81
CA VAL A 853 34.55 3.92 21.96
C VAL A 853 34.47 5.20 21.15
N ILE A 854 33.42 5.30 20.32
CA ILE A 854 33.07 6.48 19.52
C ILE A 854 32.07 7.30 20.33
N LYS A 855 32.32 8.60 20.47
CA LYS A 855 31.41 9.57 21.08
C LYS A 855 31.19 10.71 20.10
N ILE A 856 29.95 10.93 19.68
CA ILE A 856 29.58 12.13 18.92
C ILE A 856 28.91 13.07 19.92
N ASP A 857 29.46 14.26 20.09
CA ASP A 857 29.11 15.22 21.15
C ASP A 857 28.54 16.49 20.52
N THR A 858 27.23 16.68 20.66
CA THR A 858 26.45 17.75 20.02
C THR A 858 25.89 18.71 21.06
N ASN A 859 25.30 19.84 20.64
CA ASN A 859 24.74 20.84 21.55
C ASN A 859 23.69 20.28 22.54
N ASP A 860 22.92 19.28 22.12
CA ASP A 860 21.73 18.78 22.82
C ASP A 860 21.86 17.31 23.25
N ALA A 861 22.76 16.52 22.63
CA ALA A 861 22.98 15.13 22.97
C ALA A 861 24.41 14.63 22.70
N MET A 862 24.87 13.67 23.51
CA MET A 862 26.07 12.87 23.26
C MET A 862 25.69 11.41 23.01
N TYR A 863 26.10 10.85 21.88
CA TYR A 863 25.86 9.45 21.52
C TYR A 863 27.15 8.64 21.67
N THR A 864 27.15 7.64 22.54
CA THR A 864 28.33 6.84 22.92
C THR A 864 28.17 5.39 22.43
N ILE A 865 28.95 5.02 21.42
CA ILE A 865 28.92 3.72 20.72
C ILE A 865 30.23 2.97 20.95
N PRO A 866 30.23 1.80 21.61
CA PRO A 866 31.37 0.89 21.58
C PRO A 866 31.51 0.32 20.16
N SER A 867 32.66 0.49 19.50
CA SER A 867 32.85 0.13 18.08
C SER A 867 32.40 -1.28 17.71
N LYS A 868 32.67 -2.27 18.58
CA LYS A 868 32.27 -3.68 18.42
C LYS A 868 30.77 -3.90 18.27
N GLN A 869 29.93 -2.94 18.62
CA GLN A 869 28.47 -3.02 18.42
C GLN A 869 28.03 -2.69 16.99
N LEU A 870 28.95 -2.18 16.15
CA LEU A 870 28.71 -1.94 14.73
C LEU A 870 28.96 -3.19 13.87
N MET A 871 29.67 -4.19 14.40
CA MET A 871 29.85 -5.54 13.83
C MET A 871 30.09 -5.56 12.31
N ILE A 872 31.06 -4.76 11.84
CA ILE A 872 31.19 -4.40 10.43
C ILE A 872 31.44 -5.60 9.50
N ASP A 873 31.99 -6.70 10.00
CA ASP A 873 32.13 -7.95 9.22
C ASP A 873 30.76 -8.58 8.92
N GLN A 874 29.81 -8.53 9.86
CA GLN A 874 28.45 -9.06 9.68
C GLN A 874 27.63 -8.16 8.74
N ILE A 875 27.87 -6.85 8.79
CA ILE A 875 27.29 -5.89 7.84
C ILE A 875 27.87 -6.12 6.44
N ALA A 876 29.20 -6.24 6.33
CA ALA A 876 29.86 -6.54 5.06
C ALA A 876 29.37 -7.87 4.46
N SER A 877 29.17 -8.91 5.28
CA SER A 877 28.65 -10.19 4.79
C SER A 877 27.20 -10.12 4.29
N GLN A 878 26.37 -9.22 4.87
CA GLN A 878 25.02 -8.94 4.35
C GLN A 878 25.06 -8.20 3.00
N PHE A 879 26.07 -7.36 2.76
CA PHE A 879 26.32 -6.78 1.43
C PHE A 879 27.00 -7.76 0.44
N GLY A 880 27.57 -8.86 0.93
CA GLY A 880 28.04 -10.01 0.14
C GLY A 880 29.54 -10.33 0.28
N ASN A 881 29.92 -11.52 -0.19
CA ASN A 881 31.20 -12.17 0.13
C ASN A 881 32.50 -11.51 -0.42
N ASN A 882 32.43 -10.36 -1.09
CA ASN A 882 33.60 -9.69 -1.71
C ASN A 882 33.68 -8.17 -1.43
N VAL A 883 32.84 -7.63 -0.54
CA VAL A 883 32.78 -6.18 -0.27
C VAL A 883 34.03 -5.68 0.44
N LYS A 884 34.67 -4.61 -0.07
CA LYS A 884 35.77 -3.96 0.64
C LYS A 884 35.22 -3.06 1.74
N LEU A 885 35.77 -3.21 2.95
CA LEU A 885 35.36 -2.41 4.10
C LEU A 885 35.58 -0.89 3.90
N GLU A 886 36.51 -0.46 3.03
CA GLU A 886 36.74 0.97 2.78
C GLU A 886 35.68 1.65 1.90
N ASP A 887 34.94 0.85 1.14
CA ASP A 887 33.87 1.31 0.25
C ASP A 887 32.51 1.36 0.98
N ILE A 888 32.36 0.64 2.11
CA ILE A 888 31.18 0.75 3.00
C ILE A 888 31.25 2.08 3.76
N LYS A 889 30.25 2.96 3.60
CA LYS A 889 30.04 4.14 4.44
C LYS A 889 29.17 3.79 5.64
N LEU A 890 29.36 4.51 6.75
CA LEU A 890 28.54 4.40 7.95
C LEU A 890 28.12 5.80 8.41
N ASN A 891 26.84 6.11 8.24
CA ASN A 891 26.24 7.37 8.61
C ASN A 891 25.58 7.25 9.97
N ILE A 892 26.08 7.99 10.96
CA ILE A 892 25.48 8.09 12.30
C ILE A 892 24.75 9.43 12.40
N ARG A 893 23.41 9.40 12.49
CA ARG A 893 22.54 10.60 12.54
C ARG A 893 22.02 10.82 13.96
N ILE A 894 22.13 12.05 14.45
CA ILE A 894 21.61 12.52 15.76
C ILE A 894 20.93 13.86 15.52
N GLY A 895 19.66 14.03 15.88
CA GLY A 895 18.98 15.30 15.61
C GLY A 895 17.53 15.36 16.05
N LYS A 896 16.85 16.46 15.71
CA LYS A 896 15.40 16.59 15.87
C LYS A 896 14.69 15.55 14.99
N PRO A 897 13.69 14.82 15.50
CA PRO A 897 12.87 13.96 14.66
C PRO A 897 12.06 14.80 13.65
N THR A 898 11.60 14.14 12.58
CA THR A 898 10.66 14.74 11.61
C THR A 898 9.43 15.33 12.32
N THR A 899 8.73 16.25 11.68
CA THR A 899 7.50 16.85 12.24
C THR A 899 6.49 15.77 12.64
N GLU A 900 6.41 14.70 11.87
CA GLU A 900 5.62 13.51 12.18
C GLU A 900 6.12 12.72 13.38
N SER A 901 7.42 12.36 13.41
CA SER A 901 8.00 11.61 14.53
C SER A 901 7.86 12.37 15.85
N ARG A 902 7.79 13.71 15.81
CA ARG A 902 7.41 14.55 16.95
C ARG A 902 5.92 14.40 17.29
N LYS A 903 5.00 14.60 16.34
CA LYS A 903 3.54 14.39 16.52
C LYS A 903 3.22 13.00 17.11
N LEU A 904 3.92 11.95 16.68
CA LEU A 904 3.75 10.59 17.20
C LEU A 904 4.18 10.47 18.67
N VAL A 905 5.33 11.02 19.06
CA VAL A 905 5.78 11.01 20.47
C VAL A 905 4.89 11.88 21.35
N ASP A 906 4.44 13.03 20.87
CA ASP A 906 3.48 13.91 21.56
C ASP A 906 2.13 13.18 21.80
N SER A 907 1.63 12.49 20.77
CA SER A 907 0.38 11.72 20.83
C SER A 907 0.49 10.48 21.73
N ALA A 908 1.60 9.74 21.66
CA ALA A 908 1.88 8.61 22.54
C ALA A 908 1.92 9.03 24.01
N ALA A 909 2.57 10.18 24.30
CA ALA A 909 2.61 10.75 25.64
C ALA A 909 1.22 11.15 26.16
N ALA A 910 0.42 11.83 25.31
CA ALA A 910 -0.96 12.20 25.63
C ALA A 910 -1.83 10.96 25.91
N ASN A 911 -1.80 9.95 25.03
CA ASN A 911 -2.57 8.72 25.15
C ASN A 911 -2.22 7.94 26.43
N GLN A 912 -0.93 7.82 26.76
CA GLN A 912 -0.47 7.16 28.00
C GLN A 912 -0.56 8.06 29.25
N ASN A 913 -1.11 9.28 29.11
CA ASN A 913 -1.30 10.26 30.19
C ASN A 913 0.01 10.62 30.93
N VAL A 914 1.10 10.80 30.18
CA VAL A 914 2.41 11.26 30.67
C VAL A 914 2.80 12.57 29.99
N THR A 915 3.70 13.32 30.61
CA THR A 915 4.15 14.63 30.09
C THR A 915 5.56 14.50 29.52
N LEU A 916 5.82 15.03 28.32
CA LEU A 916 7.19 15.15 27.83
C LEU A 916 7.94 16.19 28.67
N ALA A 917 9.05 15.77 29.28
CA ALA A 917 9.97 16.60 30.04
C ALA A 917 11.10 17.16 29.14
N ALA A 918 11.37 16.51 28.01
CA ALA A 918 12.31 16.97 27.00
C ALA A 918 11.73 16.84 25.59
N PRO A 919 12.17 17.66 24.62
CA PRO A 919 11.97 17.37 23.20
C PRO A 919 12.49 15.97 22.86
N ALA A 920 11.83 15.31 21.90
CA ALA A 920 12.34 14.07 21.35
C ALA A 920 13.59 14.32 20.49
N ILE A 921 14.50 13.34 20.44
CA ILE A 921 15.72 13.32 19.63
C ILE A 921 15.80 11.95 18.92
N ASN A 922 16.03 11.98 17.61
CA ASN A 922 16.25 10.77 16.80
C ASN A 922 17.71 10.34 16.85
N PHE A 923 17.96 9.05 17.03
CA PHE A 923 19.29 8.44 17.00
C PHE A 923 19.28 7.24 16.05
N GLU A 924 20.12 7.31 15.02
CA GLU A 924 20.10 6.38 13.90
C GLU A 924 21.51 6.07 13.41
N ILE A 925 21.71 4.84 12.89
CA ILE A 925 22.92 4.47 12.18
C ILE A 925 22.52 3.67 10.93
N ILE A 926 23.03 4.08 9.77
CA ILE A 926 22.82 3.41 8.49
C ILE A 926 24.19 3.06 7.91
N ALA A 927 24.44 1.78 7.64
CA ALA A 927 25.52 1.35 6.77
C ALA A 927 25.05 1.44 5.31
N MET A 928 25.90 1.92 4.43
CA MET A 928 25.63 2.07 3.00
C MET A 928 26.80 1.47 2.23
N TYR A 929 26.53 0.58 1.29
CA TYR A 929 27.53 0.08 0.36
C TYR A 929 26.94 0.07 -1.04
N GLU A 930 27.61 0.77 -1.97
CA GLU A 930 26.95 1.31 -3.16
C GLU A 930 25.66 2.02 -2.69
N ASP A 931 24.53 1.65 -3.25
CA ASP A 931 23.19 2.17 -3.00
C ASP A 931 22.29 1.09 -2.35
N ARG A 932 22.91 0.13 -1.65
CA ARG A 932 22.25 -0.75 -0.68
C ARG A 932 22.48 -0.22 0.74
N SER A 933 21.41 -0.07 1.50
CA SER A 933 21.46 0.40 2.90
C SER A 933 21.08 -0.70 3.89
N ILE A 934 21.81 -0.80 5.00
CA ILE A 934 21.48 -1.63 6.16
C ILE A 934 21.34 -0.71 7.38
N LYS A 935 20.11 -0.57 7.89
CA LYS A 935 19.83 0.18 9.12
C LYS A 935 20.26 -0.66 10.32
N ILE A 936 21.15 -0.13 11.14
CA ILE A 936 21.60 -0.79 12.37
C ILE A 936 20.64 -0.38 13.49
N ASP A 937 19.52 -1.10 13.61
CA ASP A 937 18.47 -0.81 14.57
C ASP A 937 18.58 -1.59 15.90
N ARG A 938 19.53 -2.54 15.99
CA ARG A 938 19.83 -3.38 17.17
C ARG A 938 21.32 -3.39 17.53
N PHE A 939 21.58 -3.59 18.83
CA PHE A 939 22.87 -3.90 19.44
C PHE A 939 22.73 -5.08 20.43
N ASP A 940 23.82 -5.81 20.68
CA ASP A 940 23.83 -6.94 21.63
C ASP A 940 24.22 -6.53 23.06
N SER A 941 24.61 -5.27 23.27
CA SER A 941 24.86 -4.64 24.57
C SER A 941 24.49 -3.16 24.54
N TYR A 942 24.29 -2.55 25.71
CA TYR A 942 23.72 -1.21 25.80
C TYR A 942 24.60 -0.13 25.16
N VAL A 943 23.99 0.61 24.23
CA VAL A 943 24.54 1.84 23.66
C VAL A 943 23.91 3.03 24.39
N SER A 944 24.74 4.02 24.74
CA SER A 944 24.39 5.11 25.67
C SER A 944 24.08 6.42 24.94
N ARG A 945 22.97 7.06 25.31
CA ARG A 945 22.48 8.33 24.76
C ARG A 945 22.29 9.32 25.90
N GLU A 946 23.19 10.30 26.03
CA GLU A 946 23.09 11.40 27.00
C GLU A 946 22.32 12.55 26.35
N ILE A 947 21.20 12.99 26.92
CA ILE A 947 20.48 14.20 26.49
C ILE A 947 20.71 15.32 27.51
N VAL A 948 21.03 16.52 27.00
CA VAL A 948 21.25 17.74 27.79
C VAL A 948 19.91 18.46 27.99
N LEU A 949 19.44 18.53 29.24
CA LEU A 949 18.12 19.04 29.56
C LEU A 949 18.16 20.56 29.78
N GLN A 950 18.37 21.29 28.67
CA GLN A 950 18.60 22.74 28.58
C GLN A 950 17.69 23.58 29.51
N ASN A 951 16.41 23.20 29.64
CA ASN A 951 15.37 23.97 30.32
C ASN A 951 14.92 23.39 31.68
N LEU A 952 15.51 22.28 32.15
CA LEU A 952 15.13 21.64 33.42
C LEU A 952 16.20 21.82 34.49
N THR A 953 15.77 22.29 35.67
CA THR A 953 16.64 22.46 36.86
C THR A 953 16.23 21.58 38.05
N ASP A 954 15.03 21.00 38.04
CA ASP A 954 14.53 20.11 39.10
C ASP A 954 14.53 18.65 38.60
N PRO A 955 15.39 17.76 39.15
CA PRO A 955 15.44 16.36 38.71
C PRO A 955 14.18 15.56 39.09
N THR A 956 13.31 16.06 39.97
CA THR A 956 12.03 15.41 40.30
C THR A 956 10.97 15.60 39.19
N GLN A 957 11.24 16.47 38.22
CA GLN A 957 10.48 16.61 36.98
C GLN A 957 10.92 15.61 35.89
N ILE A 958 11.79 14.64 36.21
CA ILE A 958 12.22 13.58 35.31
C ILE A 958 11.86 12.22 35.91
N THR A 959 11.16 11.39 35.16
CA THR A 959 10.79 10.02 35.59
C THR A 959 11.62 8.98 34.87
N THR A 960 11.70 9.05 33.54
CA THR A 960 12.51 8.14 32.71
C THR A 960 12.65 8.67 31.29
N GLY A 961 13.66 8.20 30.57
CA GLY A 961 13.63 8.16 29.12
C GLY A 961 12.66 7.09 28.61
N VAL A 962 12.16 7.30 27.40
CA VAL A 962 11.28 6.40 26.65
C VAL A 962 11.71 6.27 25.20
N VAL A 963 11.29 5.18 24.57
CA VAL A 963 11.46 4.90 23.15
C VAL A 963 10.10 4.83 22.47
N LEU A 964 9.98 5.34 21.24
CA LEU A 964 8.80 5.13 20.41
C LEU A 964 8.75 3.66 19.92
N ASN A 965 7.55 3.09 19.85
CA ASN A 965 7.29 1.74 19.36
C ASN A 965 6.56 1.79 18.01
N LYS A 966 6.59 0.68 17.25
CA LYS A 966 5.92 0.60 15.94
C LYS A 966 4.39 0.63 16.04
N ASP A 967 3.84 0.38 17.23
CA ASP A 967 2.41 0.42 17.57
C ASP A 967 1.93 1.81 18.06
N GLY A 968 2.75 2.86 17.87
CA GLY A 968 2.44 4.21 18.32
C GLY A 968 2.53 4.44 19.83
N THR A 969 2.93 3.45 20.63
CA THR A 969 3.13 3.61 22.08
C THR A 969 4.57 4.05 22.42
N ILE A 970 4.76 4.54 23.65
CA ILE A 970 6.08 4.77 24.25
C ILE A 970 6.37 3.77 25.38
N SER A 971 7.54 3.13 25.29
CA SER A 971 8.05 2.15 26.27
C SER A 971 9.16 2.71 27.15
N HIS A 972 9.28 2.19 28.37
CA HIS A 972 10.42 2.43 29.25
C HIS A 972 11.75 2.09 28.56
N ILE A 973 12.78 2.90 28.78
CA ILE A 973 14.18 2.47 28.65
C ILE A 973 14.98 2.87 29.90
N PRO A 974 15.93 2.02 30.35
CA PRO A 974 16.71 2.27 31.56
C PRO A 974 17.49 3.61 31.49
N THR A 975 17.08 4.55 32.35
CA THR A 975 17.55 5.94 32.34
C THR A 975 18.02 6.42 33.71
N ASN A 976 19.25 6.93 33.75
CA ASN A 976 19.90 7.53 34.92
C ASN A 976 20.19 9.02 34.69
N VAL A 977 19.81 9.86 35.66
CA VAL A 977 19.89 11.32 35.60
C VAL A 977 20.99 11.85 36.52
N PHE A 978 21.75 12.87 36.11
CA PHE A 978 22.70 13.56 36.97
C PHE A 978 22.87 15.03 36.60
N THR A 979 23.54 15.80 37.45
CA THR A 979 23.92 17.20 37.18
C THR A 979 25.37 17.25 36.71
N LYS A 980 25.63 17.93 35.60
CA LYS A 980 26.96 18.17 35.02
C LYS A 980 27.00 19.61 34.53
N ASP A 981 28.07 20.33 34.87
CA ASP A 981 28.30 21.74 34.52
C ASP A 981 27.11 22.70 34.79
N GLY A 982 26.30 22.38 35.81
CA GLY A 982 25.12 23.12 36.21
C GLY A 982 23.81 22.77 35.49
N LYS A 983 23.85 21.93 34.45
CA LYS A 983 22.68 21.41 33.73
C LYS A 983 22.29 20.01 34.22
N LEU A 984 21.05 19.58 33.97
CA LEU A 984 20.64 18.19 34.11
C LEU A 984 20.92 17.41 32.82
N HIS A 985 21.43 16.19 32.98
CA HIS A 985 21.76 15.26 31.90
C HIS A 985 21.05 13.94 32.17
N ALA A 986 20.38 13.38 31.15
CA ALA A 986 19.74 12.07 31.23
C ALA A 986 20.45 11.08 30.31
N VAL A 987 21.09 10.06 30.89
CA VAL A 987 21.71 8.95 30.15
C VAL A 987 20.73 7.81 30.03
N MET A 988 20.27 7.58 28.80
CA MET A 988 19.39 6.49 28.40
C MET A 988 20.25 5.36 27.83
N ASN A 989 20.04 4.14 28.33
CA ASN A 989 20.68 2.93 27.84
C ASN A 989 19.65 2.18 27.00
N SER A 990 19.95 1.94 25.72
CA SER A 990 19.07 1.16 24.84
C SER A 990 19.85 0.27 23.89
N LEU A 991 19.29 -0.93 23.65
CA LEU A 991 19.77 -1.90 22.66
C LEU A 991 19.30 -1.60 21.24
N THR A 992 18.54 -0.53 21.00
CA THR A 992 18.01 -0.22 19.66
C THR A 992 18.31 1.20 19.18
N ASN A 993 18.10 1.49 17.90
CA ASN A 993 18.00 2.86 17.37
C ASN A 993 16.55 3.24 17.07
N SER A 994 16.21 4.52 17.31
CA SER A 994 14.84 5.03 17.28
C SER A 994 14.81 6.54 17.60
N THR A 995 13.61 7.11 17.63
CA THR A 995 13.32 8.37 18.32
C THR A 995 13.13 8.13 19.83
N TYR A 996 13.77 8.98 20.63
CA TYR A 996 13.84 8.90 22.08
C TYR A 996 13.42 10.22 22.73
N SER A 997 12.78 10.17 23.90
CA SER A 997 12.41 11.36 24.67
C SER A 997 12.50 11.09 26.18
N ILE A 998 12.41 12.13 27.01
CA ILE A 998 12.34 12.04 28.47
C ILE A 998 10.93 12.43 28.93
N ILE A 999 10.32 11.63 29.81
CA ILE A 999 8.99 11.89 30.36
C ILE A 999 9.00 12.20 31.85
N TRP A 1000 7.95 12.89 32.28
CA TRP A 1000 7.45 12.99 33.64
C TRP A 1000 6.13 12.24 33.80
N ASN A 1001 6.01 11.47 34.89
CA ASN A 1001 4.81 10.74 35.30
C ASN A 1001 4.81 10.61 36.84
N SER A 1002 3.63 10.63 37.47
CA SER A 1002 3.48 10.50 38.93
C SER A 1002 2.42 9.46 39.30
N LYS A 1003 2.57 8.23 38.78
CA LYS A 1003 1.64 7.13 39.00
C LYS A 1003 1.69 6.65 40.46
N LYS A 1004 0.51 6.58 41.08
CA LYS A 1004 0.30 6.16 42.46
C LYS A 1004 -0.94 5.26 42.53
N PHE A 1005 -0.92 4.27 43.41
CA PHE A 1005 -2.08 3.43 43.72
C PHE A 1005 -2.52 3.62 45.17
N ALA A 1006 -3.81 3.50 45.44
CA ALA A 1006 -4.38 3.78 46.76
C ALA A 1006 -4.10 2.66 47.78
N ASP A 1007 -4.08 1.42 47.31
CA ASP A 1007 -3.89 0.21 48.14
C ASP A 1007 -2.44 -0.05 48.55
N VAL A 1008 -1.46 0.62 47.93
CA VAL A 1008 -0.06 0.61 48.38
C VAL A 1008 0.27 1.75 49.35
N GLN A 1009 -0.68 2.64 49.67
CA GLN A 1009 -0.44 3.75 50.58
C GLN A 1009 -0.16 3.24 52.01
N GLY A 1010 1.03 3.54 52.54
CA GLY A 1010 1.51 3.01 53.82
C GLY A 1010 2.03 1.56 53.76
N HIS A 1011 1.99 0.90 52.59
CA HIS A 1011 2.60 -0.41 52.39
C HIS A 1011 4.13 -0.30 52.31
N TRP A 1012 4.87 -1.34 52.72
CA TRP A 1012 6.34 -1.29 52.74
C TRP A 1012 6.96 -1.09 51.35
N SER A 1013 6.25 -1.52 50.30
CA SER A 1013 6.67 -1.40 48.89
C SER A 1013 6.16 -0.14 48.18
N GLN A 1014 5.54 0.81 48.90
CA GLN A 1014 4.88 1.99 48.31
C GLN A 1014 5.80 2.73 47.33
N ASN A 1015 7.07 2.93 47.71
CA ASN A 1015 8.03 3.68 46.91
C ASN A 1015 8.49 2.88 45.69
N ASP A 1016 8.84 1.61 45.87
CA ASP A 1016 9.26 0.71 44.77
C ASP A 1016 8.17 0.58 43.70
N VAL A 1017 6.92 0.33 44.12
CA VAL A 1017 5.77 0.18 43.20
C VAL A 1017 5.47 1.49 42.46
N ASN A 1018 5.37 2.62 43.17
CA ASN A 1018 5.08 3.90 42.53
C ASN A 1018 6.22 4.37 41.60
N ASN A 1019 7.48 4.04 41.91
CA ASN A 1019 8.63 4.34 41.03
C ASN A 1019 8.54 3.53 39.73
N MET A 1020 8.41 2.20 39.82
CA MET A 1020 8.31 1.32 38.66
C MET A 1020 7.07 1.62 37.81
N ALA A 1021 5.93 1.96 38.44
CA ALA A 1021 4.71 2.30 37.72
C ALA A 1021 4.79 3.67 37.02
N SER A 1022 5.43 4.67 37.65
CA SER A 1022 5.68 5.95 36.98
C SER A 1022 6.62 5.78 35.79
N ARG A 1023 7.56 4.83 35.86
CA ARG A 1023 8.47 4.46 34.76
C ARG A 1023 7.82 3.61 33.65
N LEU A 1024 6.53 3.26 33.72
CA LEU A 1024 5.82 2.36 32.79
C LEU A 1024 6.27 0.87 32.85
N ILE A 1025 6.95 0.47 33.92
CA ILE A 1025 7.53 -0.88 34.11
C ILE A 1025 6.52 -1.85 34.75
N VAL A 1026 5.61 -1.37 35.60
CA VAL A 1026 4.56 -2.19 36.25
C VAL A 1026 3.21 -1.48 36.24
N ASP A 1027 2.13 -2.23 35.99
CA ASP A 1027 0.77 -1.71 35.91
C ASP A 1027 -0.07 -2.14 37.12
N GLY A 1028 -1.12 -1.38 37.41
CA GLY A 1028 -2.14 -1.79 38.38
C GLY A 1028 -3.10 -2.82 37.78
N VAL A 1029 -3.79 -3.58 38.64
CA VAL A 1029 -4.94 -4.39 38.21
C VAL A 1029 -6.14 -3.52 37.83
N THR A 1030 -6.13 -2.26 38.25
CA THR A 1030 -6.98 -1.16 37.76
C THR A 1030 -6.17 0.13 37.71
N ALA A 1031 -6.77 1.22 37.21
CA ALA A 1031 -6.13 2.54 37.16
C ALA A 1031 -5.65 3.08 38.53
N THR A 1032 -6.21 2.58 39.65
CA THR A 1032 -5.98 3.07 41.02
C THR A 1032 -5.56 2.00 42.04
N THR A 1033 -5.50 0.72 41.65
CA THR A 1033 -5.27 -0.42 42.56
C THR A 1033 -4.21 -1.36 42.00
N PHE A 1034 -3.24 -1.79 42.82
CA PHE A 1034 -2.08 -2.58 42.40
C PHE A 1034 -2.09 -4.05 42.83
N GLN A 1035 -2.76 -4.39 43.93
CA GLN A 1035 -2.73 -5.67 44.64
C GLN A 1035 -1.28 -6.11 45.02
N PRO A 1036 -0.64 -5.43 46.00
CA PRO A 1036 0.77 -5.67 46.35
C PRO A 1036 1.10 -7.11 46.79
N ASP A 1037 0.20 -7.76 47.53
CA ASP A 1037 0.45 -9.08 48.13
C ASP A 1037 -0.02 -10.27 47.26
N GLN A 1038 -0.52 -10.02 46.05
CA GLN A 1038 -0.93 -11.07 45.12
C GLN A 1038 0.30 -11.73 44.46
N ASP A 1039 0.33 -13.07 44.45
CA ASP A 1039 1.35 -13.88 43.74
C ASP A 1039 1.34 -13.62 42.23
N ILE A 1040 2.51 -13.46 41.62
CA ILE A 1040 2.70 -13.14 40.19
C ILE A 1040 2.96 -14.42 39.35
N THR A 1041 2.44 -14.49 38.12
CA THR A 1041 2.79 -15.58 37.17
C THR A 1041 4.19 -15.41 36.59
N ARG A 1042 4.69 -16.48 35.98
CA ARG A 1042 5.97 -16.53 35.27
C ARG A 1042 5.97 -15.61 34.04
N ALA A 1043 4.85 -15.53 33.31
CA ALA A 1043 4.67 -14.58 32.22
C ALA A 1043 4.61 -13.11 32.71
N GLU A 1044 3.80 -12.82 33.73
CA GLU A 1044 3.70 -11.47 34.34
C GLU A 1044 5.07 -10.98 34.84
N PHE A 1045 5.84 -11.82 35.53
CA PHE A 1045 7.18 -11.48 36.00
C PHE A 1045 8.13 -11.18 34.84
N LEU A 1046 8.10 -11.99 33.79
CA LEU A 1046 8.98 -11.83 32.63
C LEU A 1046 8.66 -10.56 31.84
N ALA A 1047 7.37 -10.21 31.69
CA ALA A 1047 6.93 -8.96 31.07
C ALA A 1047 7.43 -7.71 31.80
N ILE A 1048 7.55 -7.79 33.14
CA ILE A 1048 8.12 -6.70 33.94
C ILE A 1048 9.64 -6.61 33.75
N VAL A 1049 10.37 -7.73 33.69
CA VAL A 1049 11.83 -7.73 33.43
C VAL A 1049 12.15 -7.22 32.01
N VAL A 1050 11.41 -7.67 31.00
CA VAL A 1050 11.54 -7.23 29.60
C VAL A 1050 11.33 -5.71 29.48
N ARG A 1051 10.25 -5.17 30.10
CA ARG A 1051 10.02 -3.72 30.15
C ARG A 1051 11.05 -2.96 30.95
N ALA A 1052 11.47 -3.47 32.12
CA ALA A 1052 12.49 -2.84 32.97
C ALA A 1052 13.84 -2.65 32.25
N MET A 1053 14.14 -3.51 31.28
CA MET A 1053 15.36 -3.48 30.48
C MET A 1053 15.18 -2.83 29.10
N GLY A 1054 13.96 -2.45 28.71
CA GLY A 1054 13.67 -1.86 27.39
C GLY A 1054 13.93 -2.82 26.21
N LEU A 1055 13.74 -4.13 26.41
CA LEU A 1055 14.02 -5.15 25.39
C LEU A 1055 12.89 -5.25 24.35
N LYS A 1056 13.24 -5.40 23.07
CA LYS A 1056 12.28 -5.60 21.96
C LYS A 1056 12.44 -6.98 21.31
N SER A 1057 11.37 -7.52 20.75
CA SER A 1057 11.38 -8.76 19.97
C SER A 1057 11.63 -8.48 18.49
N VAL A 1058 12.43 -9.32 17.80
CA VAL A 1058 12.84 -9.10 16.39
C VAL A 1058 13.05 -10.36 15.53
N GLU A 1059 12.90 -11.58 16.05
CA GLU A 1059 13.17 -12.82 15.28
C GLU A 1059 12.01 -13.83 15.39
N GLN A 1060 11.57 -14.43 14.28
CA GLN A 1060 10.62 -15.57 14.31
C GLN A 1060 11.31 -16.86 14.81
N ILE A 1061 11.60 -16.89 16.11
CA ILE A 1061 12.04 -18.10 16.81
C ILE A 1061 10.84 -18.99 17.19
N ASN A 1062 11.06 -20.30 17.21
CA ASN A 1062 10.04 -21.25 17.64
C ASN A 1062 9.64 -21.01 19.10
N LEU A 1063 8.37 -20.68 19.33
CA LEU A 1063 7.82 -20.52 20.67
C LEU A 1063 7.66 -21.89 21.38
N PRO A 1064 7.77 -21.94 22.72
CA PRO A 1064 7.42 -23.12 23.51
C PRO A 1064 5.97 -23.56 23.26
N GLN A 1065 5.70 -24.86 23.31
CA GLN A 1065 4.44 -25.44 22.80
C GLN A 1065 3.15 -25.00 23.54
N ASP A 1066 3.31 -24.41 24.73
CA ASP A 1066 2.25 -23.85 25.58
C ASP A 1066 2.19 -22.31 25.53
N VAL A 1067 2.81 -21.70 24.50
CA VAL A 1067 2.73 -20.27 24.19
C VAL A 1067 2.36 -20.10 22.72
N LYS A 1068 1.14 -19.66 22.45
CA LYS A 1068 0.63 -19.41 21.09
C LYS A 1068 1.04 -18.01 20.61
N PRO A 1069 1.19 -17.77 19.30
CA PRO A 1069 1.46 -16.43 18.77
C PRO A 1069 0.40 -15.37 19.16
N SER A 1070 -0.84 -15.80 19.39
CA SER A 1070 -1.96 -14.94 19.81
C SER A 1070 -2.02 -14.63 21.31
N ASP A 1071 -1.17 -15.24 22.14
CA ASP A 1071 -1.21 -15.00 23.59
C ASP A 1071 -0.57 -13.65 23.91
N TRP A 1072 -1.15 -12.89 24.87
CA TRP A 1072 -0.67 -11.55 25.25
C TRP A 1072 0.82 -11.47 25.65
N HIS A 1073 1.40 -12.61 26.08
CA HIS A 1073 2.79 -12.74 26.47
C HIS A 1073 3.71 -13.33 25.38
N ALA A 1074 3.21 -13.63 24.17
CA ALA A 1074 3.99 -14.28 23.12
C ALA A 1074 5.27 -13.49 22.77
N SER A 1075 5.13 -12.19 22.48
CA SER A 1075 6.23 -11.27 22.18
C SER A 1075 7.21 -11.08 23.35
N VAL A 1076 6.72 -11.16 24.59
CA VAL A 1076 7.52 -11.11 25.83
C VAL A 1076 8.37 -12.37 25.98
N VAL A 1077 7.79 -13.55 25.75
CA VAL A 1077 8.50 -14.84 25.80
C VAL A 1077 9.53 -14.91 24.67
N GLN A 1078 9.16 -14.44 23.47
CA GLN A 1078 10.04 -14.34 22.30
C GLN A 1078 11.28 -13.48 22.60
N ALA A 1079 11.11 -12.22 23.03
CA ALA A 1079 12.22 -11.34 23.41
C ALA A 1079 13.10 -11.95 24.52
N ALA A 1080 12.48 -12.60 25.52
CA ALA A 1080 13.22 -13.23 26.61
C ALA A 1080 13.99 -14.51 26.22
N LEU A 1081 13.63 -15.16 25.11
CA LEU A 1081 14.38 -16.25 24.50
C LEU A 1081 15.53 -15.69 23.64
N THR A 1082 15.28 -14.66 22.81
CA THR A 1082 16.31 -13.96 22.03
C THR A 1082 17.45 -13.44 22.92
N TYR A 1083 17.11 -12.79 24.04
CA TYR A 1083 18.08 -12.32 25.04
C TYR A 1083 18.46 -13.39 26.10
N GLN A 1084 18.14 -14.67 25.86
CA GLN A 1084 18.52 -15.84 26.67
C GLN A 1084 18.15 -15.80 28.17
N LEU A 1085 17.28 -14.87 28.58
CA LEU A 1085 16.76 -14.76 29.94
C LEU A 1085 16.05 -16.05 30.37
N VAL A 1086 15.34 -16.69 29.43
CA VAL A 1086 14.70 -18.01 29.59
C VAL A 1086 15.15 -18.97 28.47
N GLN A 1087 14.93 -20.26 28.68
CA GLN A 1087 15.34 -21.34 27.76
C GLN A 1087 14.27 -22.45 27.62
N GLY A 1088 13.05 -22.19 28.09
CA GLY A 1088 12.02 -23.23 28.28
C GLY A 1088 12.34 -24.21 29.43
N PHE A 1089 11.56 -25.29 29.50
CA PHE A 1089 11.80 -26.49 30.30
C PHE A 1089 12.16 -27.68 29.38
N GLU A 1090 12.70 -28.77 29.93
CA GLU A 1090 13.12 -29.97 29.18
C GLU A 1090 11.99 -30.66 28.38
N ASP A 1091 10.73 -30.36 28.70
CA ASP A 1091 9.53 -30.82 28.01
C ASP A 1091 9.03 -29.85 26.90
N ASN A 1092 9.84 -28.85 26.53
CA ASN A 1092 9.52 -27.77 25.60
C ASN A 1092 8.34 -26.86 26.02
N THR A 1093 8.08 -26.74 27.33
CA THR A 1093 7.10 -25.78 27.88
C THR A 1093 7.76 -24.51 28.44
N PHE A 1094 7.00 -23.41 28.55
CA PHE A 1094 7.35 -22.18 29.27
C PHE A 1094 6.62 -22.06 30.62
N ARG A 1095 5.37 -22.55 30.68
CA ARG A 1095 4.42 -22.53 31.80
C ARG A 1095 4.02 -21.11 32.21
N PRO A 1096 3.36 -20.33 31.32
CA PRO A 1096 3.12 -18.90 31.52
C PRO A 1096 2.35 -18.57 32.80
N ASP A 1097 1.27 -19.31 33.09
CA ASP A 1097 0.39 -19.09 34.25
C ASP A 1097 0.96 -19.59 35.59
N GLN A 1098 2.05 -20.38 35.57
CA GLN A 1098 2.65 -20.91 36.80
C GLN A 1098 3.11 -19.74 37.68
N LYS A 1099 2.72 -19.74 38.96
CA LYS A 1099 3.25 -18.75 39.92
C LYS A 1099 4.75 -18.97 40.13
N ILE A 1100 5.52 -17.89 40.02
CA ILE A 1100 6.99 -17.98 39.96
C ILE A 1100 7.60 -17.97 41.37
N THR A 1101 8.49 -18.92 41.65
CA THR A 1101 9.23 -18.96 42.92
C THR A 1101 10.38 -17.96 42.95
N ARG A 1102 10.77 -17.54 44.16
CA ARG A 1102 11.90 -16.61 44.36
C ARG A 1102 13.23 -17.13 43.79
N GLN A 1103 13.46 -18.45 43.79
CA GLN A 1103 14.64 -19.04 43.14
C GLN A 1103 14.59 -19.02 41.59
N GLU A 1104 13.42 -19.15 40.96
CA GLU A 1104 13.28 -19.02 39.50
C GLU A 1104 13.51 -17.58 39.06
N ALA A 1105 12.88 -16.62 39.76
CA ALA A 1105 13.07 -15.19 39.52
C ALA A 1105 14.55 -14.76 39.65
N ALA A 1106 15.28 -15.34 40.61
CA ALA A 1106 16.72 -15.10 40.77
C ALA A 1106 17.55 -15.57 39.56
N VAL A 1107 17.18 -16.68 38.91
CA VAL A 1107 17.90 -17.16 37.70
C VAL A 1107 17.66 -16.24 36.51
N ILE A 1108 16.41 -15.83 36.27
CA ILE A 1108 16.07 -14.87 35.20
C ILE A 1108 16.82 -13.55 35.41
N LEU A 1109 16.81 -13.01 36.65
CA LEU A 1109 17.54 -11.78 36.98
C LEU A 1109 19.06 -11.95 36.93
N SER A 1110 19.62 -13.15 37.18
CA SER A 1110 21.07 -13.37 37.05
C SER A 1110 21.55 -13.32 35.59
N ARG A 1111 20.71 -13.73 34.64
CA ARG A 1111 20.97 -13.59 33.20
C ARG A 1111 20.80 -12.14 32.74
N ALA A 1112 19.78 -11.45 33.27
CA ALA A 1112 19.64 -10.01 33.08
C ALA A 1112 20.87 -9.22 33.57
N MET A 1113 21.48 -9.64 34.70
CA MET A 1113 22.72 -9.04 35.20
C MET A 1113 23.91 -9.17 34.25
N GLU A 1114 24.02 -10.27 33.50
CA GLU A 1114 25.10 -10.50 32.52
C GLU A 1114 25.00 -9.48 31.38
N ILE A 1115 23.80 -9.25 30.83
CA ILE A 1115 23.54 -8.22 29.80
C ILE A 1115 23.91 -6.81 30.32
N THR A 1116 23.61 -6.50 31.58
CA THR A 1116 23.95 -5.20 32.19
C THR A 1116 25.43 -5.04 32.59
N SER A 1117 26.28 -6.05 32.38
CA SER A 1117 27.66 -6.09 32.90
C SER A 1117 27.78 -5.92 34.43
N LEU A 1118 26.70 -6.17 35.19
CA LEU A 1118 26.73 -6.19 36.67
C LEU A 1118 27.30 -7.51 37.21
N ALA A 1119 27.50 -8.52 36.35
CA ALA A 1119 27.89 -9.86 36.76
C ALA A 1119 29.37 -9.98 37.18
N THR A 1120 29.61 -10.02 38.50
CA THR A 1120 30.84 -10.60 39.08
C THR A 1120 30.62 -12.10 39.29
N THR A 1121 31.25 -12.96 38.50
CA THR A 1121 31.09 -14.43 38.61
C THR A 1121 31.49 -14.94 39.99
N VAL A 1122 30.70 -15.88 40.55
CA VAL A 1122 30.89 -16.37 41.93
C VAL A 1122 31.49 -17.77 41.98
N THR A 1123 32.56 -17.92 42.77
CA THR A 1123 33.10 -19.24 43.11
C THR A 1123 32.15 -20.00 44.04
N ASP A 1124 32.34 -21.32 44.17
CA ASP A 1124 31.56 -22.13 45.11
C ASP A 1124 31.84 -21.73 46.57
N ALA A 1125 33.04 -21.22 46.86
CA ALA A 1125 33.40 -20.70 48.18
C ALA A 1125 32.62 -19.42 48.52
N GLU A 1126 32.50 -18.49 47.57
CA GLU A 1126 31.73 -17.25 47.75
C GLU A 1126 30.23 -17.50 47.77
N THR A 1127 29.75 -18.42 46.93
CA THR A 1127 28.36 -18.91 46.93
C THR A 1127 27.98 -19.45 48.29
N ASN A 1128 28.79 -20.35 48.86
CA ASN A 1128 28.56 -20.90 50.20
C ASN A 1128 28.67 -19.82 51.28
N LYS A 1129 29.65 -18.90 51.18
CA LYS A 1129 29.83 -17.79 52.14
C LYS A 1129 28.62 -16.87 52.19
N ALA A 1130 28.12 -16.40 51.04
CA ALA A 1130 26.95 -15.52 50.97
C ALA A 1130 25.71 -16.19 51.57
N LEU A 1131 25.41 -17.43 51.15
CA LEU A 1131 24.23 -18.16 51.60
C LEU A 1131 24.32 -18.61 53.07
N SER A 1132 25.53 -18.81 53.64
CA SER A 1132 25.72 -19.26 55.03
C SER A 1132 25.10 -18.34 56.11
N SER A 1133 24.80 -17.09 55.76
CA SER A 1133 24.14 -16.12 56.64
C SER A 1133 22.62 -16.34 56.79
N PHE A 1134 22.03 -17.24 55.99
CA PHE A 1134 20.60 -17.54 55.95
C PHE A 1134 20.30 -18.98 56.42
N LYS A 1135 19.29 -19.12 57.28
CA LYS A 1135 18.90 -20.37 57.97
C LYS A 1135 18.27 -21.40 57.04
N ASP A 1136 17.63 -20.93 55.97
CA ASP A 1136 16.97 -21.71 54.93
C ASP A 1136 17.84 -21.91 53.67
N SER A 1137 19.14 -21.58 53.72
CA SER A 1137 20.07 -21.75 52.61
C SER A 1137 20.17 -23.18 52.04
N GLN A 1138 19.78 -24.19 52.82
CA GLN A 1138 19.68 -25.58 52.37
C GLN A 1138 18.45 -25.87 51.50
N GLN A 1139 17.44 -24.99 51.48
CA GLN A 1139 16.27 -25.06 50.60
C GLN A 1139 16.54 -24.52 49.19
N VAL A 1140 17.70 -23.88 48.95
CA VAL A 1140 18.08 -23.36 47.64
C VAL A 1140 18.44 -24.53 46.72
N SER A 1141 17.64 -24.71 45.65
CA SER A 1141 17.85 -25.78 44.67
C SER A 1141 19.24 -25.69 44.03
N GLY A 1142 19.88 -26.82 43.73
CA GLY A 1142 21.25 -26.88 43.23
C GLY A 1142 21.51 -25.99 42.01
N TRP A 1143 20.58 -25.98 41.05
CA TRP A 1143 20.60 -25.14 39.85
C TRP A 1143 20.47 -23.64 40.14
N ALA A 1144 19.84 -23.25 41.25
CA ALA A 1144 19.60 -21.86 41.63
C ALA A 1144 20.72 -21.25 42.51
N LYS A 1145 21.59 -22.07 43.13
CA LYS A 1145 22.50 -21.61 44.20
C LYS A 1145 23.38 -20.43 43.81
N LYS A 1146 23.97 -20.44 42.61
CA LYS A 1146 24.83 -19.34 42.13
C LYS A 1146 24.04 -18.08 41.81
N ALA A 1147 22.88 -18.20 41.18
CA ALA A 1147 21.98 -17.08 40.90
C ALA A 1147 21.48 -16.40 42.18
N VAL A 1148 21.01 -17.18 43.16
CA VAL A 1148 20.56 -16.63 44.46
C VAL A 1148 21.73 -15.98 45.22
N ALA A 1149 22.95 -16.55 45.16
CA ALA A 1149 24.13 -15.92 45.74
C ALA A 1149 24.50 -14.60 45.05
N LEU A 1150 24.44 -14.53 43.71
CA LEU A 1150 24.64 -13.30 42.94
C LEU A 1150 23.64 -12.20 43.33
N MET A 1151 22.35 -12.54 43.45
CA MET A 1151 21.31 -11.62 43.90
C MET A 1151 21.57 -11.08 45.32
N VAL A 1152 22.06 -11.92 46.22
CA VAL A 1152 22.38 -11.56 47.61
C VAL A 1152 23.63 -10.69 47.69
N ILE A 1153 24.71 -11.06 47.00
CA ILE A 1153 25.98 -10.31 46.97
C ILE A 1153 25.77 -8.89 46.42
N ASN A 1154 24.93 -8.74 45.40
CA ASN A 1154 24.57 -7.46 44.82
C ASN A 1154 23.41 -6.74 45.57
N ASN A 1155 22.96 -7.29 46.70
CA ASN A 1155 21.89 -6.74 47.56
C ASN A 1155 20.51 -6.56 46.87
N ILE A 1156 20.31 -7.22 45.73
CA ILE A 1156 19.06 -7.23 44.95
C ILE A 1156 18.01 -8.05 45.71
N MET A 1157 18.34 -9.31 45.99
CA MET A 1157 17.53 -10.18 46.86
C MET A 1157 17.99 -10.05 48.30
N GLN A 1158 17.03 -9.84 49.20
CA GLN A 1158 17.24 -9.72 50.63
C GLN A 1158 16.29 -10.69 51.35
N GLY A 1159 16.75 -11.24 52.47
CA GLY A 1159 15.99 -12.15 53.32
C GLY A 1159 15.42 -11.47 54.57
N ASN A 1160 14.27 -11.94 55.04
CA ASN A 1160 13.63 -11.46 56.27
C ASN A 1160 14.03 -12.36 57.45
N ASN A 1161 14.44 -11.78 58.58
CA ASN A 1161 14.82 -12.54 59.79
C ASN A 1161 15.80 -13.71 59.55
N GLN A 1162 16.79 -13.51 58.66
CA GLN A 1162 17.75 -14.52 58.20
C GLN A 1162 17.13 -15.69 57.40
N HIS A 1163 16.01 -15.48 56.71
CA HIS A 1163 15.41 -16.43 55.77
C HIS A 1163 15.23 -15.79 54.39
N LEU A 1164 15.68 -16.45 53.33
CA LEU A 1164 15.51 -16.01 51.94
C LEU A 1164 14.13 -16.38 51.37
N THR A 1165 13.44 -17.37 51.95
CA THR A 1165 12.13 -17.91 51.53
C THR A 1165 12.10 -18.33 50.05
N VAL A 1166 13.19 -18.93 49.57
CA VAL A 1166 13.43 -19.15 48.12
C VAL A 1166 12.40 -20.00 47.40
N ALA A 1167 11.72 -20.91 48.11
CA ALA A 1167 10.69 -21.77 47.56
C ALA A 1167 9.29 -21.11 47.51
N ASN A 1168 9.10 -19.97 48.17
CA ASN A 1168 7.84 -19.23 48.12
C ASN A 1168 7.67 -18.55 46.76
N HIS A 1169 6.42 -18.36 46.34
CA HIS A 1169 6.09 -17.49 45.22
C HIS A 1169 6.48 -16.03 45.48
N LEU A 1170 6.57 -15.26 44.41
CA LEU A 1170 6.86 -13.83 44.44
C LEU A 1170 5.56 -13.02 44.33
N SER A 1171 5.33 -12.07 45.25
CA SER A 1171 4.20 -11.15 45.14
C SER A 1171 4.53 -9.94 44.26
N ARG A 1172 3.51 -9.29 43.68
CA ARG A 1172 3.67 -8.11 42.81
C ARG A 1172 4.49 -6.98 43.48
N ALA A 1173 4.34 -6.77 44.78
CA ALA A 1173 5.18 -5.85 45.57
C ALA A 1173 6.65 -6.29 45.66
N GLN A 1174 6.91 -7.59 45.84
CA GLN A 1174 8.27 -8.12 45.83
C GLN A 1174 8.92 -7.98 44.44
N THR A 1175 8.15 -8.12 43.35
CA THR A 1175 8.65 -7.94 41.98
C THR A 1175 9.16 -6.52 41.78
N ALA A 1176 8.34 -5.51 42.09
CA ALA A 1176 8.74 -4.11 41.98
C ALA A 1176 10.00 -3.81 42.82
N ALA A 1177 10.08 -4.35 44.04
CA ALA A 1177 11.21 -4.14 44.94
C ALA A 1177 12.53 -4.74 44.43
N ILE A 1178 12.53 -5.97 43.89
CA ILE A 1178 13.77 -6.59 43.37
C ILE A 1178 14.18 -6.02 42.01
N VAL A 1179 13.22 -5.66 41.14
CA VAL A 1179 13.50 -5.02 39.84
C VAL A 1179 14.07 -3.61 40.05
N THR A 1180 13.51 -2.82 40.97
CA THR A 1180 14.07 -1.50 41.35
C THR A 1180 15.53 -1.63 41.76
N ARG A 1181 15.85 -2.57 42.66
CA ARG A 1181 17.22 -2.79 43.15
C ARG A 1181 18.17 -3.30 42.07
N PHE A 1182 17.70 -4.17 41.17
CA PHE A 1182 18.49 -4.63 40.03
C PHE A 1182 18.93 -3.46 39.16
N LEU A 1183 17.99 -2.62 38.70
CA LEU A 1183 18.30 -1.45 37.87
C LEU A 1183 19.20 -0.43 38.60
N GLN A 1184 18.98 -0.23 39.90
CA GLN A 1184 19.79 0.68 40.73
C GLN A 1184 21.23 0.20 40.95
N GLN A 1185 21.47 -1.11 41.06
CA GLN A 1185 22.81 -1.66 41.23
C GLN A 1185 23.54 -1.77 39.89
N ALA A 1186 22.81 -2.02 38.80
CA ALA A 1186 23.30 -1.91 37.42
C ALA A 1186 23.59 -0.45 37.00
N LYS A 1187 23.28 0.55 37.86
CA LYS A 1187 23.35 2.00 37.58
C LYS A 1187 22.50 2.46 36.38
N LEU A 1188 21.55 1.63 35.98
CA LEU A 1188 20.59 1.91 34.91
C LEU A 1188 19.53 2.93 35.32
N ILE A 1189 19.25 3.06 36.62
CA ILE A 1189 18.42 4.14 37.19
C ILE A 1189 19.04 4.68 38.49
N ASN A 1190 18.61 5.89 38.87
CA ASN A 1190 18.98 6.55 40.12
C ASN A 1190 18.57 5.75 41.39
N LYS A 1191 19.37 5.91 42.44
CA LYS A 1191 19.12 5.34 43.78
C LYS A 1191 18.11 6.13 44.59
#